data_AF-A0A7C5RAB3-F1
#
_entry.id   AF-A0A7C5RAB3-F1
#
_cell.length_a   1.000
_cell.length_b   1.000
_cell.length_c   1.000
_cell.angle_alpha   90.00
_cell.angle_beta   90.00
_cell.angle_gamma   90.00
#
_symmetry.space_group_name_H-M   'P 1'
#
loop_
_entity.id
_entity.type
_entity.pdbx_description
1 polymer ?
#
loop_
_entity_poly.entity_id
_entity_poly.type
_entity_poly.pdbx_seq_one_letter_code
_entity_poly.pdbx_strand_id
1 'polypeptide(L)'
;VPADAGLLSALGLGHAVIERFSERQILQRLDRLPDLPNLVAEMEQAAVSLMRAEGVPLEEIVIRRRIANLRFVGQDFSLDVDFGPEAVTPEALLKRFEKRYRLVYGHWPKDRAVEVESLRVIASSLPKKFTRPRRAPSPFSPEPRRHQTAYFGGQWREVPVFDRFSLQPGAEIRGPALIFEKHSACVVERGWQAQVDPAGALVLRAVEAGSPKTKQQPEAVRLELFTNRFESVAREMGAMLQRTAISTNVKERLDFSCALLDADGYLVVNAPHIPVHLGAIGLCVRRVKEALALEPGDVVITNHPGYGGSHLPDITLITPVFSPGGNLLGFVANRAHHAELGGEQPGSMPALARSLAQEGVVIPPTYLVRRGRARWRAVRKILVDAPFPSRAVEENLADIRAALAANRRGEQILRKMARDYGEETIRHYQEALKQKAERKIREAFRNLPDGVYEAEERLDDGSPLRVRLKIEGDRAEIDFSGTAPVHPGNLNATPAIVRSVIVYVLRLLVNEPLPLNEGLMRAVEVKIPPGLLNPDFPADPWKAPAVVGGNVETSQRLVDTLLKPLELVACSQGTMNNTVWGTAEYSYYETVCGGCGAGPNFDGASAVHSHMTNTRITDPEIIEYRYPVRVERFAIRRGSGGKGAHRGGDGVVREITFLQPMSLSVLTQHRKVRPYGLRGGEPGAPGRQRIVRASGEEIDLGPVDGIQVQAGDRFILETPGGGGFGKAESSREQERQGSP
;
A
#
# COMPACT_ATOMS: atom_id res chain seq x y z
N VAL A 1 10.97 -31.03 18.75
CA VAL A 1 12.01 -31.55 17.84
C VAL A 1 11.65 -32.99 17.49
N PRO A 2 11.36 -33.34 16.21
CA PRO A 2 10.98 -34.71 15.82
C PRO A 2 12.05 -35.78 16.12
N ALA A 3 11.66 -37.06 16.12
CA ALA A 3 12.57 -38.22 16.19
C ALA A 3 13.76 -38.06 15.24
N ASP A 4 13.45 -37.86 13.96
CA ASP A 4 14.42 -37.77 12.87
C ASP A 4 14.54 -36.34 12.34
N ALA A 5 14.80 -35.34 13.18
CA ALA A 5 14.83 -33.93 12.77
C ALA A 5 15.73 -33.67 11.54
N GLY A 6 16.86 -34.38 11.43
CA GLY A 6 17.77 -34.31 10.27
C GLY A 6 17.30 -35.04 9.01
N LEU A 7 16.30 -35.94 9.10
CA LEU A 7 15.71 -36.68 7.96
C LEU A 7 14.23 -36.35 7.76
N LEU A 8 13.70 -35.33 8.44
CA LEU A 8 12.27 -35.01 8.46
C LEU A 8 11.71 -34.75 7.05
N SER A 9 12.50 -34.14 6.16
CA SER A 9 12.12 -33.94 4.76
C SER A 9 12.01 -35.26 3.99
N ALA A 10 12.92 -36.21 4.23
CA ALA A 10 12.86 -37.54 3.61
C ALA A 10 11.69 -38.38 4.16
N LEU A 11 11.42 -38.28 5.46
CA LEU A 11 10.23 -38.85 6.08
C LEU A 11 8.96 -38.25 5.47
N GLY A 12 8.89 -36.92 5.36
CA GLY A 12 7.79 -36.21 4.72
C GLY A 12 7.56 -36.63 3.26
N LEU A 13 8.63 -36.78 2.47
CA LEU A 13 8.56 -37.29 1.10
C LEU A 13 8.07 -38.74 1.05
N GLY A 14 8.55 -39.61 1.95
CA GLY A 14 8.09 -41.00 2.06
C GLY A 14 6.61 -41.13 2.47
N HIS A 15 6.05 -40.08 3.07
CA HIS A 15 4.64 -39.98 3.46
C HIS A 15 3.78 -39.15 2.49
N ALA A 16 4.37 -38.50 1.51
CA ALA A 16 3.62 -37.74 0.52
C ALA A 16 2.72 -38.69 -0.26
N VAL A 17 1.46 -38.31 -0.41
CA VAL A 17 0.54 -38.98 -1.33
C VAL A 17 0.74 -38.38 -2.72
N ILE A 18 0.51 -39.19 -3.74
CA ILE A 18 0.44 -38.67 -5.11
C ILE A 18 -0.86 -37.89 -5.21
N GLU A 19 -0.81 -36.67 -5.74
CA GLU A 19 -1.99 -35.82 -5.95
C GLU A 19 -2.06 -35.32 -7.37
N ARG A 20 -3.23 -35.38 -7.99
CA ARG A 20 -3.52 -34.71 -9.26
C ARG A 20 -4.78 -33.88 -9.12
N PHE A 21 -4.84 -32.80 -9.88
CA PHE A 21 -5.98 -31.89 -9.82
C PHE A 21 -6.53 -31.59 -11.21
N SER A 22 -7.84 -31.35 -11.25
CA SER A 22 -8.53 -30.73 -12.37
C SER A 22 -8.97 -29.34 -11.93
N GLU A 23 -8.72 -28.33 -12.76
CA GLU A 23 -9.07 -26.94 -12.48
C GLU A 23 -9.73 -26.29 -13.70
N ARG A 24 -10.75 -25.49 -13.44
CA ARG A 24 -11.49 -24.76 -14.47
C ARG A 24 -11.80 -23.35 -14.01
N GLN A 25 -11.50 -22.37 -14.86
CA GLN A 25 -11.91 -20.99 -14.67
C GLN A 25 -13.40 -20.85 -15.03
N ILE A 26 -14.15 -20.18 -14.17
CA ILE A 26 -15.62 -20.08 -14.26
C ILE A 26 -16.05 -18.64 -14.54
N LEU A 27 -15.56 -17.66 -13.76
CA LEU A 27 -15.89 -16.22 -13.88
C LEU A 27 -17.40 -15.95 -14.05
N GLN A 28 -18.22 -16.64 -13.25
CA GLN A 28 -19.67 -16.49 -13.25
C GLN A 28 -20.21 -16.29 -11.84
N ARG A 29 -21.34 -15.60 -11.75
CA ARG A 29 -22.02 -15.44 -10.47
C ARG A 29 -22.50 -16.78 -9.93
N LEU A 30 -22.30 -17.01 -8.63
CA LEU A 30 -22.67 -18.23 -7.93
C LEU A 30 -24.17 -18.54 -8.05
N ASP A 31 -25.01 -17.50 -8.06
CA ASP A 31 -26.47 -17.62 -8.21
C ASP A 31 -26.94 -17.92 -9.65
N ARG A 32 -26.03 -17.83 -10.62
CA ARG A 32 -26.30 -18.10 -12.04
C ARG A 32 -25.49 -19.26 -12.58
N LEU A 33 -24.72 -19.94 -11.74
CA LEU A 33 -23.85 -21.03 -12.16
C LEU A 33 -24.70 -22.25 -12.51
N PRO A 34 -24.77 -22.67 -13.79
CA PRO A 34 -25.57 -23.83 -14.15
C PRO A 34 -24.87 -25.12 -13.68
N ASP A 35 -25.64 -26.00 -13.06
CA ASP A 35 -25.32 -27.41 -12.79
C ASP A 35 -23.92 -27.68 -12.19
N LEU A 36 -23.64 -27.00 -11.07
CA LEU A 36 -22.43 -27.21 -10.28
C LEU A 36 -22.17 -28.70 -9.93
N PRO A 37 -23.16 -29.55 -9.60
CA PRO A 37 -22.92 -30.97 -9.37
C PRO A 37 -22.28 -31.69 -10.56
N ASN A 38 -22.82 -31.51 -11.77
CA ASN A 38 -22.28 -32.18 -12.96
C ASN A 38 -20.90 -31.65 -13.31
N LEU A 39 -20.70 -30.33 -13.19
CA LEU A 39 -19.38 -29.72 -13.39
C LEU A 39 -18.32 -30.30 -12.46
N VAL A 40 -18.64 -30.46 -11.17
CA VAL A 40 -17.71 -31.04 -10.19
C VAL A 40 -17.50 -32.53 -10.48
N ALA A 41 -18.53 -33.28 -10.89
CA ALA A 41 -18.40 -34.68 -11.26
C ALA A 41 -17.47 -34.90 -12.47
N GLU A 42 -17.57 -34.06 -13.51
CA GLU A 42 -16.66 -34.07 -14.65
C GLU A 42 -15.21 -33.80 -14.21
N MET A 43 -15.01 -32.83 -13.33
CA MET A 43 -13.69 -32.49 -12.79
C MET A 43 -13.12 -33.60 -11.90
N GLU A 44 -13.96 -34.28 -11.11
CA GLU A 44 -13.57 -35.47 -10.35
C GLU A 44 -13.09 -36.59 -11.26
N GLN A 45 -13.85 -36.89 -12.32
CA GLN A 45 -13.47 -37.90 -13.31
C GLN A 45 -12.15 -37.53 -14.01
N ALA A 46 -11.95 -36.26 -14.36
CA ALA A 46 -10.69 -35.78 -14.93
C ALA A 46 -9.52 -35.96 -13.95
N ALA A 47 -9.66 -35.56 -12.68
CA ALA A 47 -8.62 -35.71 -11.67
C ALA A 47 -8.28 -37.19 -11.39
N VAL A 48 -9.29 -38.06 -11.32
CA VAL A 48 -9.11 -39.52 -11.18
C VAL A 48 -8.40 -40.09 -12.41
N SER A 49 -8.74 -39.63 -13.61
CA SER A 49 -8.08 -40.10 -14.85
C SER A 49 -6.59 -39.74 -14.87
N LEU A 50 -6.21 -38.55 -14.39
CA LEU A 50 -4.80 -38.16 -14.21
C LEU A 50 -4.08 -39.05 -13.19
N MET A 51 -4.73 -39.39 -12.07
CA MET A 51 -4.18 -40.32 -11.08
C MET A 51 -3.96 -41.73 -11.66
N ARG A 52 -4.90 -42.22 -12.47
CA ARG A 52 -4.79 -43.52 -13.16
C ARG A 52 -3.67 -43.53 -14.19
N ALA A 53 -3.46 -42.43 -14.91
CA ALA A 53 -2.36 -42.29 -15.85
C ALA A 53 -0.98 -42.41 -15.17
N GLU A 54 -0.91 -42.20 -13.86
CA GLU A 54 0.30 -42.38 -13.04
C GLU A 54 0.40 -43.75 -12.36
N GLY A 55 -0.50 -44.67 -12.72
CA GLY A 55 -0.45 -46.05 -12.25
C GLY A 55 -1.04 -46.25 -10.86
N VAL A 56 -1.80 -45.29 -10.31
CA VAL A 56 -2.51 -45.49 -9.04
C VAL A 56 -3.79 -46.31 -9.28
N PRO A 57 -3.99 -47.45 -8.57
CA PRO A 57 -5.21 -48.26 -8.69
C PRO A 57 -6.46 -47.48 -8.28
N LEU A 58 -7.60 -47.75 -8.92
CA LEU A 58 -8.83 -46.97 -8.71
C LEU A 58 -9.33 -47.04 -7.26
N GLU A 59 -9.21 -48.20 -6.63
CA GLU A 59 -9.53 -48.47 -5.23
C GLU A 59 -8.63 -47.72 -4.23
N GLU A 60 -7.47 -47.24 -4.69
CA GLU A 60 -6.54 -46.43 -3.89
C GLU A 60 -6.68 -44.93 -4.16
N ILE A 61 -7.56 -44.50 -5.08
CA ILE A 61 -7.79 -43.08 -5.37
C ILE A 61 -8.96 -42.55 -4.54
N VAL A 62 -8.75 -41.40 -3.89
CA VAL A 62 -9.78 -40.66 -3.18
C VAL A 62 -9.83 -39.21 -3.63
N ILE A 63 -11.03 -38.64 -3.71
CA ILE A 63 -11.18 -37.18 -3.85
C ILE A 63 -10.91 -36.54 -2.50
N ARG A 64 -9.71 -35.98 -2.36
CA ARG A 64 -9.22 -35.40 -1.11
C ARG A 64 -9.89 -34.07 -0.79
N ARG A 65 -10.02 -33.20 -1.79
CA ARG A 65 -10.53 -31.83 -1.63
C ARG A 65 -11.30 -31.36 -2.85
N ARG A 66 -12.29 -30.50 -2.60
CA ARG A 66 -13.01 -29.74 -3.62
C ARG A 66 -13.00 -28.28 -3.19
N ILE A 67 -12.39 -27.42 -4.00
CA ILE A 67 -12.11 -26.03 -3.66
C ILE A 67 -12.85 -25.16 -4.66
N ALA A 68 -13.62 -24.21 -4.15
CA ALA A 68 -14.13 -23.10 -4.94
C ALA A 68 -13.39 -21.83 -4.54
N ASN A 69 -12.81 -21.14 -5.51
CA ASN A 69 -12.26 -19.80 -5.33
C ASN A 69 -13.40 -18.81 -5.52
N LEU A 70 -13.85 -18.24 -4.40
CA LEU A 70 -15.02 -17.37 -4.35
C LEU A 70 -14.62 -15.96 -3.97
N ARG A 71 -15.23 -14.97 -4.63
CA ARG A 71 -15.08 -13.54 -4.33
C ARG A 71 -16.38 -12.81 -4.52
N PHE A 72 -16.54 -11.60 -3.99
CA PHE A 72 -17.65 -10.74 -4.43
C PHE A 72 -17.37 -10.25 -5.85
N VAL A 73 -18.40 -10.18 -6.70
CA VAL A 73 -18.29 -9.58 -8.05
C VAL A 73 -17.60 -8.22 -7.92
N GLY A 74 -16.50 -8.00 -8.63
CA GLY A 74 -15.70 -6.75 -8.58
C GLY A 74 -14.60 -6.71 -7.51
N GLN A 75 -14.48 -7.71 -6.64
CA GLN A 75 -13.29 -7.92 -5.78
C GLN A 75 -12.27 -8.75 -6.56
N ASP A 76 -10.96 -8.55 -6.38
CA ASP A 76 -9.95 -9.34 -7.09
C ASP A 76 -9.55 -10.61 -6.32
N PHE A 77 -9.45 -10.50 -5.00
CA PHE A 77 -8.96 -11.59 -4.16
C PHE A 77 -10.07 -12.60 -3.87
N SER A 78 -9.86 -13.83 -4.32
CA SER A 78 -10.66 -14.97 -3.95
C SER A 78 -10.26 -15.57 -2.60
N LEU A 79 -11.24 -16.19 -1.95
CA LEU A 79 -11.01 -17.08 -0.83
C LEU A 79 -11.22 -18.52 -1.27
N ASP A 80 -10.23 -19.36 -0.97
CA ASP A 80 -10.35 -20.81 -1.07
C ASP A 80 -11.42 -21.30 -0.09
N VAL A 81 -12.50 -21.85 -0.62
CA VAL A 81 -13.58 -22.48 0.13
C VAL A 81 -13.59 -23.97 -0.18
N ASP A 82 -13.13 -24.76 0.79
CA ASP A 82 -13.27 -26.21 0.72
C ASP A 82 -14.71 -26.60 1.07
N PHE A 83 -15.43 -27.17 0.11
CA PHE A 83 -16.83 -27.52 0.27
C PHE A 83 -17.08 -29.00 0.61
N GLY A 84 -16.02 -29.81 0.65
CA GLY A 84 -16.13 -31.23 0.99
C GLY A 84 -17.10 -32.00 0.07
N PRO A 85 -17.47 -33.23 0.44
CA PRO A 85 -18.35 -34.08 -0.37
C PRO A 85 -19.85 -33.78 -0.19
N GLU A 86 -20.22 -32.99 0.82
CA GLU A 86 -21.63 -32.74 1.17
C GLU A 86 -22.25 -31.66 0.29
N ALA A 87 -23.40 -31.97 -0.32
CA ALA A 87 -24.29 -31.07 -1.07
C ALA A 87 -23.56 -29.99 -1.90
N VAL A 88 -23.04 -30.42 -3.06
CA VAL A 88 -22.41 -29.56 -4.08
C VAL A 88 -23.45 -28.60 -4.68
N THR A 89 -23.82 -27.58 -3.90
CA THR A 89 -24.90 -26.64 -4.19
C THR A 89 -24.40 -25.20 -4.02
N PRO A 90 -24.91 -24.24 -4.81
CA PRO A 90 -24.60 -22.83 -4.63
C PRO A 90 -24.85 -22.31 -3.21
N GLU A 91 -25.92 -22.77 -2.54
CA GLU A 91 -26.30 -22.33 -1.20
C GLU A 91 -25.30 -22.80 -0.14
N ALA A 92 -24.84 -24.05 -0.23
CA ALA A 92 -23.83 -24.59 0.69
C ALA A 92 -22.48 -23.86 0.53
N LEU A 93 -22.08 -23.59 -0.71
CA LEU A 93 -20.90 -22.80 -1.02
C LEU A 93 -21.00 -21.38 -0.45
N LEU A 94 -22.13 -20.70 -0.66
CA LEU A 94 -22.36 -19.35 -0.15
C LEU A 94 -22.24 -19.29 1.38
N LYS A 95 -22.83 -20.25 2.10
CA LYS A 95 -22.75 -20.30 3.57
C LYS A 95 -21.32 -20.52 4.07
N ARG A 96 -20.56 -21.41 3.42
CA ARG A 96 -19.14 -21.65 3.75
C ARG A 96 -18.29 -20.43 3.44
N PHE A 97 -18.54 -19.78 2.31
CA PHE A 97 -17.92 -18.53 1.93
C PHE A 97 -18.20 -17.43 2.94
N GLU A 98 -19.46 -17.23 3.36
CA GLU A 98 -19.80 -16.23 4.39
C GLU A 98 -19.03 -16.45 5.69
N LYS A 99 -18.98 -17.69 6.18
CA LYS A 99 -18.23 -18.04 7.39
C LYS A 99 -16.74 -17.72 7.22
N ARG A 100 -16.14 -18.11 6.10
CA ARG A 100 -14.71 -17.88 5.81
C ARG A 100 -14.42 -16.39 5.61
N TYR A 101 -15.27 -15.67 4.90
CA TYR A 101 -15.15 -14.23 4.63
C TYR A 101 -15.22 -13.42 5.92
N ARG A 102 -16.19 -13.70 6.80
CA ARG A 102 -16.28 -13.05 8.12
C ARG A 102 -15.06 -13.36 9.01
N LEU A 103 -14.54 -14.58 8.95
CA LEU A 103 -13.34 -14.96 9.70
C LEU A 103 -12.09 -14.19 9.23
N VAL A 104 -11.94 -14.02 7.92
CA VAL A 104 -10.75 -13.37 7.32
C VAL A 104 -10.87 -11.84 7.37
N TYR A 105 -12.04 -11.28 7.06
CA TYR A 105 -12.23 -9.85 6.82
C TYR A 105 -13.14 -9.14 7.85
N GLY A 106 -13.75 -9.87 8.79
CA GLY A 106 -14.50 -9.30 9.92
C GLY A 106 -15.86 -8.67 9.57
N HIS A 107 -16.34 -8.77 8.33
CA HIS A 107 -17.63 -8.21 7.90
C HIS A 107 -18.28 -9.05 6.78
N TRP A 108 -19.50 -8.69 6.36
CA TRP A 108 -20.22 -9.31 5.24
C TRP A 108 -20.96 -8.24 4.41
N PRO A 109 -20.60 -8.02 3.13
CA PRO A 109 -21.36 -7.18 2.20
C PRO A 109 -22.78 -7.75 1.96
N LYS A 110 -23.83 -6.97 2.27
CA LYS A 110 -25.23 -7.44 2.21
C LYS A 110 -25.89 -7.32 0.83
N ASP A 111 -25.32 -6.56 -0.10
CA ASP A 111 -25.95 -6.17 -1.36
C ASP A 111 -25.06 -6.47 -2.57
N ARG A 112 -24.26 -7.54 -2.50
CA ARG A 112 -23.31 -7.87 -3.56
C ARG A 112 -23.31 -9.35 -3.86
N ALA A 113 -23.29 -9.67 -5.15
CA ALA A 113 -23.27 -11.03 -5.62
C ALA A 113 -21.89 -11.66 -5.44
N VAL A 114 -21.88 -12.97 -5.22
CA VAL A 114 -20.66 -13.77 -5.16
C VAL A 114 -20.39 -14.33 -6.55
N GLU A 115 -19.14 -14.26 -6.97
CA GLU A 115 -18.59 -14.82 -8.20
C GLU A 115 -17.74 -16.05 -7.87
N VAL A 116 -17.85 -17.07 -8.71
CA VAL A 116 -16.97 -18.23 -8.75
C VAL A 116 -15.86 -17.92 -9.74
N GLU A 117 -14.65 -17.68 -9.26
CA GLU A 117 -13.50 -17.42 -10.11
C GLU A 117 -13.01 -18.72 -10.76
N SER A 118 -12.76 -19.74 -9.94
CA SER A 118 -12.38 -21.08 -10.41
C SER A 118 -12.84 -22.17 -9.45
N LEU A 119 -12.94 -23.39 -10.00
CA LEU A 119 -13.12 -24.60 -9.23
C LEU A 119 -11.88 -25.47 -9.38
N ARG A 120 -11.49 -26.16 -8.31
CA ARG A 120 -10.39 -27.14 -8.30
C ARG A 120 -10.81 -28.39 -7.54
N VAL A 121 -10.64 -29.55 -8.16
CA VAL A 121 -10.83 -30.86 -7.54
C VAL A 121 -9.48 -31.56 -7.43
N ILE A 122 -9.14 -32.05 -6.23
CA ILE A 122 -7.88 -32.73 -5.95
C ILE A 122 -8.18 -34.19 -5.63
N ALA A 123 -7.68 -35.08 -6.49
CA ALA A 123 -7.62 -36.51 -6.26
C ALA A 123 -6.25 -36.88 -5.67
N SER A 124 -6.22 -37.81 -4.72
CA SER A 124 -4.97 -38.30 -4.12
C SER A 124 -4.97 -39.81 -3.97
N SER A 125 -3.79 -40.42 -3.88
CA SER A 125 -3.67 -41.79 -3.41
C SER A 125 -4.06 -41.88 -1.92
N LEU A 126 -4.48 -43.07 -1.48
CA LEU A 126 -4.76 -43.32 -0.07
C LEU A 126 -3.48 -43.08 0.75
N PRO A 127 -3.58 -42.32 1.86
CA PRO A 127 -2.44 -42.16 2.75
C PRO A 127 -2.07 -43.52 3.35
N LYS A 128 -0.78 -43.84 3.35
CA LYS A 128 -0.27 -45.04 4.04
C LYS A 128 -0.68 -44.97 5.51
N LYS A 129 -1.38 -46.01 6.01
CA LYS A 129 -1.82 -46.09 7.41
C LYS A 129 -0.60 -46.04 8.33
N PHE A 130 -0.54 -45.03 9.19
CA PHE A 130 0.50 -44.92 10.21
C PHE A 130 -0.06 -45.36 11.57
N THR A 131 0.54 -46.38 12.15
CA THR A 131 0.26 -46.78 13.54
C THR A 131 1.06 -45.90 14.49
N ARG A 132 0.40 -44.94 15.15
CA ARG A 132 1.01 -44.24 16.29
C ARG A 132 1.07 -45.19 17.49
N PRO A 133 2.20 -45.27 18.23
CA PRO A 133 2.23 -45.93 19.54
C PRO A 133 1.16 -45.30 20.44
N ARG A 134 0.24 -46.13 20.95
CA ARG A 134 -1.05 -45.67 21.48
C ARG A 134 -1.04 -45.36 22.98
N ARG A 135 0.11 -45.48 23.66
CA ARG A 135 0.21 -45.29 25.12
C ARG A 135 1.42 -44.40 25.45
N ALA A 136 1.16 -43.31 26.17
CA ALA A 136 2.24 -42.53 26.78
C ALA A 136 2.83 -43.35 27.93
N PRO A 137 4.11 -43.75 27.89
CA PRO A 137 4.76 -44.32 29.05
C PRO A 137 4.82 -43.30 30.18
N SER A 138 4.88 -43.79 31.42
CA SER A 138 4.99 -42.94 32.59
C SER A 138 6.25 -42.07 32.50
N PRO A 139 6.16 -40.78 32.88
CA PRO A 139 7.33 -39.92 32.95
C PRO A 139 8.42 -40.48 33.86
N PHE A 140 9.69 -40.39 33.44
CA PHE A 140 10.84 -40.76 34.26
C PHE A 140 12.03 -39.85 33.98
N SER A 141 12.94 -39.70 34.96
CA SER A 141 14.19 -38.96 34.78
C SER A 141 15.29 -39.90 34.28
N PRO A 142 15.84 -39.70 33.07
CA PRO A 142 16.94 -40.51 32.56
C PRO A 142 18.27 -40.13 33.24
N GLU A 143 19.21 -41.07 33.29
CA GLU A 143 20.59 -40.81 33.72
C GLU A 143 21.38 -40.07 32.63
N PRO A 144 22.21 -39.07 32.97
CA PRO A 144 23.05 -38.38 32.01
C PRO A 144 24.21 -39.26 31.54
N ARG A 145 24.56 -39.17 30.26
CA ARG A 145 25.72 -39.87 29.70
C ARG A 145 27.04 -39.34 30.28
N ARG A 146 27.09 -38.03 30.51
CA ARG A 146 28.23 -37.31 31.12
C ARG A 146 27.75 -35.95 31.64
N HIS A 147 28.63 -35.26 32.35
CA HIS A 147 28.50 -33.84 32.62
C HIS A 147 29.52 -33.07 31.78
N GLN A 148 29.21 -31.82 31.45
CA GLN A 148 30.11 -30.96 30.69
C GLN A 148 29.96 -29.52 31.16
N THR A 149 31.08 -28.79 31.24
CA THR A 149 31.08 -27.37 31.54
C THR A 149 30.45 -26.59 30.38
N ALA A 150 29.37 -25.87 30.64
CA ALA A 150 28.68 -25.04 29.66
C ALA A 150 28.25 -23.70 30.27
N TYR A 151 28.13 -22.68 29.43
CA TYR A 151 27.76 -21.33 29.88
C TYR A 151 26.25 -21.14 29.83
N PHE A 152 25.60 -21.15 31.00
CA PHE A 152 24.14 -20.98 31.16
C PHE A 152 23.83 -19.87 32.16
N GLY A 153 22.85 -19.01 31.85
CA GLY A 153 22.39 -17.99 32.78
C GLY A 153 23.49 -17.03 33.26
N GLY A 154 24.48 -16.72 32.40
CA GLY A 154 25.54 -15.75 32.69
C GLY A 154 26.77 -16.30 33.42
N GLN A 155 26.89 -17.61 33.62
CA GLN A 155 28.03 -18.22 34.30
C GLN A 155 28.34 -19.62 33.76
N TRP A 156 29.59 -20.06 33.93
CA TRP A 156 29.99 -21.43 33.63
C TRP A 156 29.45 -22.39 34.69
N ARG A 157 28.84 -23.50 34.26
CA ARG A 157 28.27 -24.54 35.15
C ARG A 157 28.48 -25.91 34.54
N GLU A 158 28.65 -26.92 35.38
CA GLU A 158 28.50 -28.31 34.96
C GLU A 158 27.03 -28.60 34.68
N VAL A 159 26.72 -29.09 33.47
CA VAL A 159 25.37 -29.47 33.07
C VAL A 159 25.33 -30.93 32.60
N PRO A 160 24.22 -31.65 32.86
CA PRO A 160 24.04 -33.00 32.37
C PRO A 160 23.93 -33.01 30.84
N VAL A 161 24.60 -33.98 30.23
CA VAL A 161 24.62 -34.22 28.80
C VAL A 161 23.98 -35.57 28.51
N PHE A 162 22.94 -35.56 27.69
CA PHE A 162 22.23 -36.75 27.26
C PHE A 162 22.54 -37.05 25.79
N ASP A 163 22.59 -38.34 25.47
CA ASP A 163 22.59 -38.81 24.10
C ASP A 163 21.13 -39.02 23.67
N ARG A 164 20.72 -38.34 22.61
CA ARG A 164 19.35 -38.38 22.11
C ARG A 164 18.87 -39.81 21.83
N PHE A 165 19.75 -40.68 21.29
CA PHE A 165 19.38 -42.04 20.90
C PHE A 165 19.26 -43.01 22.08
N SER A 166 19.74 -42.64 23.27
CA SER A 166 19.55 -43.44 24.49
C SER A 166 18.28 -43.07 25.26
N LEU A 167 17.57 -42.01 24.86
CA LEU A 167 16.35 -41.56 25.53
C LEU A 167 15.14 -42.34 25.02
N GLN A 168 14.42 -42.96 25.95
CA GLN A 168 13.17 -43.66 25.66
C GLN A 168 11.96 -42.72 25.79
N PRO A 169 10.84 -42.98 25.09
CA PRO A 169 9.58 -42.29 25.33
C PRO A 169 9.25 -42.24 26.83
N GLY A 170 8.80 -41.07 27.31
CA GLY A 170 8.56 -40.80 28.73
C GLY A 170 9.75 -40.14 29.46
N ALA A 171 10.95 -40.12 28.87
CA ALA A 171 12.10 -39.44 29.47
C ALA A 171 11.86 -37.94 29.63
N GLU A 172 12.03 -37.41 30.84
CA GLU A 172 11.90 -36.01 31.21
C GLU A 172 13.23 -35.43 31.68
N ILE A 173 13.68 -34.37 31.01
CA ILE A 173 14.94 -33.68 31.28
C ILE A 173 14.62 -32.23 31.58
N ARG A 174 14.98 -31.78 32.80
CA ARG A 174 14.85 -30.36 33.19
C ARG A 174 16.14 -29.62 32.88
N GLY A 175 16.01 -28.40 32.36
CA GLY A 175 17.16 -27.55 32.08
C GLY A 175 17.77 -26.95 33.36
N PRO A 176 19.05 -26.52 33.34
CA PRO A 176 19.93 -26.48 32.16
C PRO A 176 20.51 -27.86 31.80
N ALA A 177 20.35 -28.28 30.55
CA ALA A 177 20.85 -29.57 30.06
C ALA A 177 21.16 -29.52 28.55
N LEU A 178 22.03 -30.42 28.09
CA LEU A 178 22.36 -30.59 26.68
C LEU A 178 21.92 -31.98 26.21
N ILE A 179 21.23 -32.04 25.07
CA ILE A 179 20.84 -33.30 24.43
C ILE A 179 21.48 -33.32 23.05
N PHE A 180 22.52 -34.14 22.86
CA PHE A 180 23.21 -34.25 21.58
C PHE A 180 22.62 -35.35 20.72
N GLU A 181 22.57 -35.11 19.41
CA GLU A 181 22.39 -36.11 18.39
C GLU A 181 23.48 -35.97 17.33
N LYS A 182 23.55 -36.91 16.39
CA LYS A 182 24.63 -36.99 15.39
C LYS A 182 24.80 -35.69 14.57
N HIS A 183 23.73 -34.93 14.36
CA HIS A 183 23.70 -33.75 13.50
C HIS A 183 23.12 -32.50 14.16
N SER A 184 22.78 -32.53 15.46
CA SER A 184 22.29 -31.37 16.17
C SER A 184 22.53 -31.44 17.68
N ALA A 185 22.36 -30.32 18.35
CA ALA A 185 22.41 -30.21 19.80
C ALA A 185 21.17 -29.44 20.27
N CYS A 186 20.33 -30.09 21.07
CA CYS A 186 19.20 -29.44 21.71
C CYS A 186 19.62 -28.92 23.09
N VAL A 187 19.46 -27.62 23.28
CA VAL A 187 19.70 -26.94 24.56
C VAL A 187 18.38 -26.85 25.31
N VAL A 188 18.31 -27.47 26.50
CA VAL A 188 17.18 -27.32 27.41
C VAL A 188 17.56 -26.24 28.41
N GLU A 189 17.01 -25.03 28.22
CA GLU A 189 17.31 -23.88 29.07
C GLU A 189 16.72 -24.00 30.47
N ARG A 190 17.24 -23.20 31.42
CA ARG A 190 16.63 -23.11 32.76
C ARG A 190 15.15 -22.69 32.65
N GLY A 191 14.29 -23.34 33.43
CA GLY A 191 12.84 -23.11 33.40
C GLY A 191 12.13 -23.82 32.24
N TRP A 192 12.86 -24.57 31.41
CA TRP A 192 12.32 -25.46 30.40
C TRP A 192 12.50 -26.92 30.80
N GLN A 193 11.57 -27.74 30.33
CA GLN A 193 11.60 -29.19 30.44
C GLN A 193 11.44 -29.78 29.04
N ALA A 194 12.29 -30.75 28.72
CA ALA A 194 12.17 -31.56 27.52
C ALA A 194 11.60 -32.93 27.88
N GLN A 195 10.63 -33.41 27.10
CA GLN A 195 10.03 -34.72 27.26
C GLN A 195 10.04 -35.48 25.94
N VAL A 196 10.44 -36.75 25.95
CA VAL A 196 10.31 -37.61 24.76
C VAL A 196 8.89 -38.16 24.68
N ASP A 197 8.16 -37.82 23.63
CA ASP A 197 6.78 -38.28 23.41
C ASP A 197 6.73 -39.72 22.88
N PRO A 198 5.54 -40.34 22.75
CA PRO A 198 5.40 -41.71 22.23
C PRO A 198 5.89 -41.90 20.79
N ALA A 199 6.00 -40.82 20.01
CA ALA A 199 6.55 -40.84 18.66
C ALA A 199 8.07 -40.58 18.63
N GLY A 200 8.72 -40.49 19.80
CA GLY A 200 10.15 -40.22 19.94
C GLY A 200 10.51 -38.73 19.75
N ALA A 201 9.53 -37.85 19.59
CA ALA A 201 9.77 -36.42 19.47
C ALA A 201 10.09 -35.80 20.83
N LEU A 202 11.11 -34.94 20.87
CA LEU A 202 11.43 -34.14 22.04
C LEU A 202 10.52 -32.90 22.09
N VAL A 203 9.61 -32.86 23.05
CA VAL A 203 8.67 -31.76 23.30
C VAL A 203 9.25 -30.87 24.40
N LEU A 204 9.57 -29.62 24.06
CA LEU A 204 10.02 -28.63 25.04
C LEU A 204 8.84 -27.82 25.56
N ARG A 205 8.72 -27.71 26.88
CA ARG A 205 7.70 -26.92 27.58
C ARG A 205 8.38 -26.00 28.59
N ALA A 206 7.90 -24.76 28.69
CA ALA A 206 8.24 -23.90 29.81
C ALA A 206 7.53 -24.43 31.06
N VAL A 207 8.29 -24.77 32.11
CA VAL A 207 7.78 -25.31 33.38
C VAL A 207 7.91 -24.33 34.54
N GLU A 208 8.79 -23.34 34.41
CA GLU A 208 8.75 -22.14 35.24
C GLU A 208 8.20 -21.00 34.37
N ALA A 209 7.24 -20.22 34.88
CA ALA A 209 6.91 -18.91 34.32
C ALA A 209 8.08 -17.97 34.61
N GLY A 210 9.22 -18.21 33.97
CA GLY A 210 10.35 -17.31 34.01
C GLY A 210 9.88 -16.01 33.38
N SER A 211 9.58 -15.00 34.20
CA SER A 211 9.71 -13.62 33.77
C SER A 211 11.04 -13.54 33.06
N PRO A 212 11.09 -13.28 31.74
CA PRO A 212 12.35 -13.27 31.04
C PRO A 212 13.23 -12.26 31.78
N LYS A 213 14.28 -12.74 32.45
CA LYS A 213 15.39 -11.88 32.82
C LYS A 213 16.06 -11.54 31.50
N THR A 214 15.43 -10.64 30.74
CA THR A 214 16.06 -9.96 29.63
C THR A 214 17.34 -9.39 30.19
N LYS A 215 18.49 -9.89 29.72
CA LYS A 215 19.60 -8.95 29.46
C LYS A 215 18.91 -7.75 28.82
N GLN A 216 18.96 -6.58 29.45
CA GLN A 216 18.36 -5.37 28.87
C GLN A 216 18.85 -5.32 27.44
N GLN A 217 17.94 -5.57 26.49
CA GLN A 217 18.30 -5.52 25.09
C GLN A 217 18.82 -4.10 24.86
N PRO A 218 19.96 -3.93 24.15
CA PRO A 218 20.45 -2.60 23.87
C PRO A 218 19.33 -1.74 23.29
N GLU A 219 19.26 -0.47 23.68
CA GLU A 219 18.13 0.40 23.31
C GLU A 219 17.96 0.49 21.79
N ALA A 220 19.05 0.43 21.03
CA ALA A 220 19.03 0.36 19.57
C ALA A 220 18.30 -0.89 19.04
N VAL A 221 18.48 -2.06 19.67
CA VAL A 221 17.79 -3.31 19.30
C VAL A 221 16.30 -3.17 19.59
N ARG A 222 15.92 -2.61 20.74
CA ARG A 222 14.50 -2.42 21.07
C ARG A 222 13.85 -1.41 20.13
N LEU A 223 14.51 -0.30 19.83
CA LEU A 223 14.01 0.69 18.87
C LEU A 223 13.73 0.02 17.52
N GLU A 224 14.66 -0.78 17.00
CA GLU A 224 14.49 -1.45 15.71
C GLU A 224 13.36 -2.50 15.73
N LEU A 225 13.22 -3.25 16.82
CA LEU A 225 12.08 -4.16 16.99
C LEU A 225 10.75 -3.40 17.01
N PHE A 226 10.66 -2.25 17.67
CA PHE A 226 9.44 -1.46 17.69
C PHE A 226 9.18 -0.74 16.35
N THR A 227 10.21 -0.28 15.64
CA THR A 227 10.11 0.20 14.25
C THR A 227 9.37 -0.82 13.39
N ASN A 228 9.87 -2.06 13.34
CA ASN A 228 9.27 -3.13 12.53
C ASN A 228 7.85 -3.48 12.99
N ARG A 229 7.57 -3.46 14.30
CA ARG A 229 6.23 -3.70 14.83
C ARG A 229 5.24 -2.61 14.42
N PHE A 230 5.63 -1.34 14.51
CA PHE A 230 4.79 -0.22 14.10
C PHE A 230 4.55 -0.25 12.59
N GLU A 231 5.59 -0.47 11.78
CA GLU A 231 5.44 -0.62 10.32
C GLU A 231 4.52 -1.78 9.96
N SER A 232 4.58 -2.88 10.71
CA SER A 232 3.66 -4.00 10.55
C SER A 232 2.21 -3.61 10.79
N VAL A 233 1.90 -2.64 11.66
CA VAL A 233 0.53 -2.13 11.84
C VAL A 233 0.03 -1.55 10.52
N ALA A 234 0.78 -0.61 9.94
CA ALA A 234 0.40 0.07 8.70
C ALA A 234 0.33 -0.90 7.50
N ARG A 235 1.28 -1.84 7.39
CA ARG A 235 1.28 -2.88 6.34
C ARG A 235 0.09 -3.82 6.44
N GLU A 236 -0.25 -4.28 7.65
CA GLU A 236 -1.39 -5.18 7.87
C GLU A 236 -2.72 -4.48 7.56
N MET A 237 -2.83 -3.19 7.88
CA MET A 237 -3.96 -2.35 7.47
C MET A 237 -4.03 -2.25 5.93
N GLY A 238 -2.91 -1.97 5.27
CA GLY A 238 -2.86 -1.86 3.80
C GLY A 238 -3.22 -3.16 3.10
N ALA A 239 -2.71 -4.30 3.58
CA ALA A 239 -3.07 -5.61 3.05
C ALA A 239 -4.56 -5.94 3.25
N MET A 240 -5.15 -5.54 4.38
CA MET A 240 -6.58 -5.69 4.62
C MET A 240 -7.41 -4.82 3.65
N LEU A 241 -7.01 -3.56 3.48
CA LEU A 241 -7.68 -2.62 2.58
C LEU A 241 -7.64 -3.13 1.13
N GLN A 242 -6.46 -3.44 0.60
CA GLN A 242 -6.28 -3.94 -0.76
C GLN A 242 -7.13 -5.18 -1.04
N ARG A 243 -7.18 -6.12 -0.08
CA ARG A 243 -7.90 -7.40 -0.27
C ARG A 243 -9.41 -7.27 -0.23
N THR A 244 -9.94 -6.24 0.39
CA THR A 244 -11.40 -6.07 0.61
C THR A 244 -12.00 -4.95 -0.22
N ALA A 245 -11.17 -4.10 -0.81
CA ALA A 245 -11.60 -3.03 -1.70
C ALA A 245 -12.13 -3.57 -3.02
N ILE A 246 -12.96 -2.74 -3.64
CA ILE A 246 -13.69 -3.03 -4.86
C ILE A 246 -13.17 -2.20 -6.03
N SER A 247 -12.90 -0.92 -5.80
CA SER A 247 -12.44 -0.04 -6.86
C SER A 247 -11.07 -0.45 -7.38
N THR A 248 -10.91 -0.38 -8.70
CA THR A 248 -9.65 -0.63 -9.41
C THR A 248 -8.48 0.16 -8.81
N ASN A 249 -8.74 1.41 -8.41
CA ASN A 249 -7.74 2.31 -7.82
C ASN A 249 -7.13 1.76 -6.54
N VAL A 250 -7.94 1.19 -5.65
CA VAL A 250 -7.45 0.69 -4.37
C VAL A 250 -6.81 -0.70 -4.52
N LYS A 251 -7.47 -1.62 -5.23
CA LYS A 251 -7.04 -3.04 -5.26
C LYS A 251 -5.88 -3.34 -6.23
N GLU A 252 -5.85 -2.67 -7.39
CA GLU A 252 -4.84 -2.89 -8.45
C GLU A 252 -3.79 -1.78 -8.45
N ARG A 253 -4.22 -0.51 -8.53
CA ARG A 253 -3.31 0.63 -8.64
C ARG A 253 -2.60 0.97 -7.33
N LEU A 254 -3.10 0.47 -6.19
CA LEU A 254 -2.60 0.73 -4.83
C LEU A 254 -2.66 2.22 -4.43
N ASP A 255 -3.69 2.93 -4.88
CA ASP A 255 -3.90 4.35 -4.59
C ASP A 255 -4.56 4.56 -3.21
N PHE A 256 -3.83 4.17 -2.17
CA PHE A 256 -4.23 4.33 -0.78
C PHE A 256 -3.01 4.43 0.13
N SER A 257 -3.18 4.87 1.37
CA SER A 257 -2.14 4.78 2.40
C SER A 257 -2.74 4.51 3.76
N CYS A 258 -2.04 3.71 4.57
CA CYS A 258 -2.39 3.42 5.96
C CYS A 258 -1.30 3.97 6.87
N ALA A 259 -1.69 4.52 8.01
CA ALA A 259 -0.81 5.22 8.92
C ALA A 259 -1.12 4.93 10.39
N LEU A 260 -0.06 4.91 11.19
CA LEU A 260 -0.11 4.95 12.65
C LEU A 260 0.38 6.32 13.11
N LEU A 261 -0.41 6.95 13.97
CA LEU A 261 -0.13 8.24 14.58
C LEU A 261 -0.11 8.12 16.11
N ASP A 262 0.66 8.98 16.77
CA ASP A 262 0.68 9.07 18.23
C ASP A 262 -0.57 9.78 18.78
N ALA A 263 -0.66 9.90 20.12
CA ALA A 263 -1.83 10.50 20.80
C ALA A 263 -2.07 11.98 20.47
N ASP A 264 -1.04 12.67 19.99
CA ASP A 264 -1.10 14.07 19.56
C ASP A 264 -1.45 14.19 18.06
N GLY A 265 -1.58 13.06 17.37
CA GLY A 265 -1.91 13.02 15.95
C GLY A 265 -0.72 13.28 15.04
N TYR A 266 0.51 13.02 15.50
CA TYR A 266 1.69 13.03 14.65
C TYR A 266 1.97 11.65 14.07
N LEU A 267 2.26 11.60 12.78
CA LEU A 267 2.63 10.43 12.01
C LEU A 267 3.88 9.78 12.61
N VAL A 268 3.75 8.50 12.97
CA VAL A 268 4.84 7.66 13.47
C VAL A 268 5.38 6.78 12.36
N VAL A 269 4.50 6.14 11.59
CA VAL A 269 4.83 5.31 10.42
C VAL A 269 3.66 5.27 9.43
N ASN A 270 3.95 4.98 8.17
CA ASN A 270 2.96 4.69 7.13
C ASN A 270 3.38 3.52 6.22
N ALA A 271 2.42 2.93 5.52
CA ALA A 271 2.69 2.01 4.42
C ALA A 271 3.12 2.79 3.16
N PRO A 272 4.20 2.40 2.46
CA PRO A 272 4.84 3.21 1.42
C PRO A 272 4.15 3.04 0.05
N HIS A 273 2.98 3.67 -0.12
CA HIS A 273 2.23 3.60 -1.38
C HIS A 273 2.20 4.94 -2.10
N ILE A 274 1.67 6.01 -1.49
CA ILE A 274 1.40 7.27 -2.20
C ILE A 274 2.01 8.47 -1.47
N PRO A 275 3.07 9.11 -2.02
CA PRO A 275 3.77 10.18 -1.32
C PRO A 275 2.94 11.45 -1.02
N VAL A 276 1.88 11.75 -1.78
CA VAL A 276 1.00 12.89 -1.46
C VAL A 276 0.14 12.70 -0.21
N HIS A 277 0.00 11.47 0.28
CA HIS A 277 -0.66 11.22 1.57
C HIS A 277 0.26 11.53 2.77
N LEU A 278 1.57 11.62 2.55
CA LEU A 278 2.58 11.76 3.60
C LEU A 278 2.46 13.13 4.27
N GLY A 279 2.41 13.25 5.58
CA GLY A 279 2.26 14.57 6.24
C GLY A 279 0.86 15.20 6.13
N ALA A 280 0.06 14.85 5.11
CA ALA A 280 -1.35 15.22 5.01
C ALA A 280 -2.23 14.50 6.04
N ILE A 281 -2.03 13.20 6.26
CA ILE A 281 -2.81 12.41 7.23
C ILE A 281 -2.63 12.94 8.67
N GLY A 282 -1.41 13.29 9.07
CA GLY A 282 -1.14 13.85 10.40
C GLY A 282 -1.86 15.18 10.65
N LEU A 283 -1.79 16.09 9.67
CA LEU A 283 -2.54 17.34 9.74
C LEU A 283 -4.04 17.09 9.79
N CYS A 284 -4.54 16.14 8.99
CA CYS A 284 -5.96 15.76 8.96
C CYS A 284 -6.45 15.28 10.34
N VAL A 285 -5.71 14.38 11.00
CA VAL A 285 -6.05 13.91 12.34
C VAL A 285 -6.12 15.04 13.36
N ARG A 286 -5.16 15.97 13.33
CA ARG A 286 -5.15 17.11 14.26
C ARG A 286 -6.31 18.07 14.03
N ARG A 287 -6.61 18.42 12.77
CA ARG A 287 -7.77 19.26 12.42
C ARG A 287 -9.11 18.60 12.77
N VAL A 288 -9.22 17.28 12.60
CA VAL A 288 -10.42 16.54 13.00
C VAL A 288 -10.57 16.49 14.52
N LYS A 289 -9.48 16.30 15.27
CA LYS A 289 -9.47 16.34 16.74
C LYS A 289 -9.87 17.71 17.29
N GLU A 290 -9.53 18.79 16.60
CA GLU A 290 -9.99 20.16 16.92
C GLU A 290 -11.49 20.34 16.64
N ALA A 291 -12.01 19.72 15.56
CA ALA A 291 -13.39 19.88 15.13
C ALA A 291 -14.38 18.96 15.86
N LEU A 292 -13.96 17.77 16.28
CA LEU A 292 -14.82 16.74 16.87
C LEU A 292 -14.12 16.04 18.04
N ALA A 293 -14.87 15.83 19.13
CA ALA A 293 -14.41 14.97 20.23
C ALA A 293 -14.42 13.49 19.80
N LEU A 294 -13.36 12.76 20.13
CA LEU A 294 -13.19 11.36 19.73
C LEU A 294 -13.13 10.45 20.97
N GLU A 295 -14.11 9.55 21.09
CA GLU A 295 -14.25 8.60 22.19
C GLU A 295 -13.92 7.16 21.77
N PRO A 296 -13.74 6.22 22.72
CA PRO A 296 -13.56 4.81 22.40
C PRO A 296 -14.70 4.25 21.52
N GLY A 297 -14.33 3.62 20.40
CA GLY A 297 -15.27 3.03 19.45
C GLY A 297 -15.82 4.00 18.41
N ASP A 298 -15.33 5.23 18.35
CA ASP A 298 -15.63 6.18 17.27
C ASP A 298 -14.76 5.93 16.03
N VAL A 299 -15.29 6.28 14.87
CA VAL A 299 -14.54 6.40 13.61
C VAL A 299 -15.07 7.61 12.85
N VAL A 300 -14.19 8.51 12.43
CA VAL A 300 -14.53 9.69 11.63
C VAL A 300 -14.15 9.48 10.18
N ILE A 301 -14.99 9.97 9.26
CA ILE A 301 -14.78 10.02 7.82
C ILE A 301 -14.73 11.50 7.38
N THR A 302 -13.81 11.84 6.47
CA THR A 302 -13.71 13.15 5.83
C THR A 302 -12.88 13.08 4.54
N ASN A 303 -13.19 13.93 3.56
CA ASN A 303 -12.30 14.26 2.43
C ASN A 303 -12.05 15.77 2.31
N HIS A 304 -12.64 16.56 3.23
CA HIS A 304 -12.73 18.00 3.08
C HIS A 304 -11.33 18.66 3.18
N PRO A 305 -10.90 19.43 2.15
CA PRO A 305 -9.57 20.07 2.11
C PRO A 305 -9.23 20.93 3.33
N GLY A 306 -10.18 21.75 3.80
CA GLY A 306 -10.04 22.54 5.03
C GLY A 306 -9.72 21.75 6.31
N TYR A 307 -9.95 20.44 6.33
CA TYR A 307 -9.61 19.56 7.45
C TYR A 307 -8.46 18.59 7.11
N GLY A 308 -7.57 18.98 6.20
CA GLY A 308 -6.39 18.20 5.82
C GLY A 308 -6.64 17.15 4.73
N GLY A 309 -7.76 17.23 4.00
CA GLY A 309 -7.95 16.50 2.74
C GLY A 309 -6.96 16.97 1.67
N SER A 310 -6.54 16.06 0.78
CA SER A 310 -5.71 16.37 -0.40
C SER A 310 -6.58 16.90 -1.53
N HIS A 311 -7.57 16.10 -1.91
CA HIS A 311 -8.66 16.41 -2.85
C HIS A 311 -9.88 15.56 -2.52
N LEU A 312 -11.02 15.79 -3.18
CA LEU A 312 -12.26 15.10 -2.82
C LEU A 312 -12.24 13.58 -3.05
N PRO A 313 -11.63 13.02 -4.12
CA PRO A 313 -11.54 11.57 -4.28
C PRO A 313 -10.85 10.84 -3.13
N ASP A 314 -9.96 11.51 -2.39
CA ASP A 314 -9.23 10.91 -1.27
C ASP A 314 -10.03 10.97 0.04
N ILE A 315 -10.75 9.89 0.34
CA ILE A 315 -11.49 9.76 1.60
C ILE A 315 -10.57 9.26 2.71
N THR A 316 -10.55 9.96 3.85
CA THR A 316 -9.79 9.59 5.05
C THR A 316 -10.70 9.04 6.14
N LEU A 317 -10.37 7.86 6.68
CA LEU A 317 -10.98 7.30 7.90
C LEU A 317 -10.00 7.36 9.07
N ILE A 318 -10.44 7.90 10.20
CA ILE A 318 -9.63 8.11 11.41
C ILE A 318 -10.27 7.35 12.57
N THR A 319 -9.48 6.52 13.26
CA THR A 319 -9.92 5.74 14.41
C THR A 319 -8.99 5.98 15.60
N PRO A 320 -9.47 6.58 16.70
CA PRO A 320 -8.70 6.67 17.94
C PRO A 320 -8.55 5.29 18.57
N VAL A 321 -7.35 4.98 19.04
CA VAL A 321 -7.05 3.68 19.67
C VAL A 321 -6.79 3.89 21.15
N PHE A 322 -7.63 3.30 21.97
CA PHE A 322 -7.52 3.38 23.42
C PHE A 322 -6.96 2.08 23.99
N SER A 323 -6.17 2.21 25.05
CA SER A 323 -5.70 1.09 25.84
C SER A 323 -6.84 0.44 26.64
N PRO A 324 -6.64 -0.77 27.20
CA PRO A 324 -7.60 -1.36 28.13
C PRO A 324 -7.89 -0.47 29.35
N GLY A 325 -6.92 0.35 29.79
CA GLY A 325 -7.08 1.31 30.88
C GLY A 325 -7.81 2.60 30.50
N GLY A 326 -8.20 2.76 29.23
CA GLY A 326 -8.94 3.93 28.74
C GLY A 326 -8.07 5.10 28.28
N ASN A 327 -6.74 4.96 28.23
CA ASN A 327 -5.85 6.01 27.75
C ASN A 327 -5.71 5.98 26.22
N LEU A 328 -5.62 7.15 25.59
CA LEU A 328 -5.36 7.26 24.16
C LEU A 328 -3.92 6.84 23.85
N LEU A 329 -3.76 5.78 23.06
CA LEU A 329 -2.47 5.28 22.57
C LEU A 329 -2.03 5.98 21.29
N GLY A 330 -2.98 6.51 20.53
CA GLY A 330 -2.75 7.11 19.22
C GLY A 330 -3.93 6.91 18.29
N PHE A 331 -3.68 7.07 16.99
CA PHE A 331 -4.68 6.90 15.95
C PHE A 331 -4.18 5.93 14.89
N VAL A 332 -5.10 5.16 14.33
CA VAL A 332 -4.90 4.50 13.05
C VAL A 332 -5.78 5.18 12.02
N ALA A 333 -5.20 5.45 10.85
CA ALA A 333 -5.91 6.11 9.78
C ALA A 333 -5.56 5.48 8.44
N ASN A 334 -6.50 5.56 7.51
CA ASN A 334 -6.22 5.30 6.11
C ASN A 334 -6.85 6.37 5.23
N ARG A 335 -6.25 6.58 4.07
CA ARG A 335 -6.73 7.45 2.99
C ARG A 335 -6.73 6.64 1.72
N ALA A 336 -7.84 6.61 1.00
CA ALA A 336 -7.99 5.84 -0.23
C ALA A 336 -8.65 6.69 -1.31
N HIS A 337 -8.15 6.58 -2.54
CA HIS A 337 -8.71 7.27 -3.69
C HIS A 337 -9.94 6.52 -4.22
N HIS A 338 -11.07 7.22 -4.29
CA HIS A 338 -12.30 6.73 -4.90
C HIS A 338 -12.39 7.24 -6.34
N ALA A 339 -12.42 6.33 -7.31
CA ALA A 339 -12.43 6.66 -8.74
C ALA A 339 -13.65 7.49 -9.19
N GLU A 340 -14.73 7.47 -8.41
CA GLU A 340 -15.94 8.24 -8.67
C GLU A 340 -16.55 8.67 -7.35
N LEU A 341 -16.68 9.98 -7.16
CA LEU A 341 -17.27 10.60 -5.99
C LEU A 341 -18.12 11.83 -6.39
N GLY A 342 -18.78 11.77 -7.54
CA GLY A 342 -19.63 12.82 -8.08
C GLY A 342 -18.85 13.87 -8.89
N GLY A 343 -19.38 15.09 -8.91
CA GLY A 343 -18.81 16.22 -9.65
C GLY A 343 -19.45 16.41 -11.04
N GLU A 344 -19.14 17.51 -11.71
CA GLU A 344 -19.73 17.85 -13.02
C GLU A 344 -19.40 16.85 -14.12
N GLN A 345 -18.22 16.22 -14.03
CA GLN A 345 -17.75 15.20 -14.97
C GLN A 345 -17.47 13.88 -14.24
N PRO A 346 -17.57 12.73 -14.93
CA PRO A 346 -17.21 11.43 -14.37
C PRO A 346 -15.75 11.41 -13.91
N GLY A 347 -15.49 10.71 -12.81
CA GLY A 347 -14.15 10.51 -12.27
C GLY A 347 -13.73 11.47 -11.16
N SER A 348 -14.58 12.44 -10.79
CA SER A 348 -14.32 13.47 -9.77
C SER A 348 -13.00 14.25 -9.96
N MET A 349 -12.56 14.34 -11.20
CA MET A 349 -11.39 15.12 -11.64
C MET A 349 -11.76 16.06 -12.81
N PRO A 350 -12.87 16.83 -12.72
CA PRO A 350 -13.29 17.72 -13.79
C PRO A 350 -12.21 18.77 -14.09
N ALA A 351 -11.72 18.79 -15.33
CA ALA A 351 -10.58 19.62 -15.70
C ALA A 351 -10.83 21.12 -15.47
N LEU A 352 -12.07 21.56 -15.68
CA LEU A 352 -12.45 22.99 -15.67
C LEU A 352 -13.16 23.44 -14.39
N ALA A 353 -13.17 22.61 -13.34
CA ALA A 353 -13.80 22.98 -12.07
C ALA A 353 -13.12 24.19 -11.42
N ARG A 354 -13.96 25.05 -10.82
CA ARG A 354 -13.54 26.28 -10.13
C ARG A 354 -13.85 26.24 -8.64
N SER A 355 -14.75 25.35 -8.22
CA SER A 355 -15.13 25.17 -6.82
C SER A 355 -15.23 23.70 -6.43
N LEU A 356 -15.13 23.40 -5.13
CA LEU A 356 -15.28 22.03 -4.61
C LEU A 356 -16.63 21.41 -4.96
N ALA A 357 -17.70 22.21 -5.01
CA ALA A 357 -19.02 21.71 -5.42
C ALA A 357 -18.95 21.03 -6.79
N GLN A 358 -18.19 21.59 -7.74
CA GLN A 358 -18.05 21.06 -9.08
C GLN A 358 -17.16 19.82 -9.14
N GLU A 359 -16.22 19.66 -8.20
CA GLU A 359 -15.29 18.52 -8.15
C GLU A 359 -15.94 17.22 -7.66
N GLY A 360 -16.90 17.31 -6.74
CA GLY A 360 -17.52 16.12 -6.17
C GLY A 360 -18.21 16.32 -4.83
N VAL A 361 -18.51 15.19 -4.19
CA VAL A 361 -19.13 15.16 -2.86
C VAL A 361 -18.11 15.61 -1.81
N VAL A 362 -18.42 16.71 -1.13
CA VAL A 362 -17.65 17.18 0.03
C VAL A 362 -18.18 16.51 1.30
N ILE A 363 -17.30 15.77 1.99
CA ILE A 363 -17.59 15.08 3.25
C ILE A 363 -16.86 15.85 4.36
N PRO A 364 -17.55 16.72 5.11
CA PRO A 364 -16.97 17.34 6.31
C PRO A 364 -16.72 16.27 7.39
N PRO A 365 -15.91 16.55 8.43
CA PRO A 365 -15.69 15.63 9.54
C PRO A 365 -17.01 15.07 10.07
N THR A 366 -17.21 13.76 9.87
CA THR A 366 -18.48 13.10 10.17
C THR A 366 -18.21 11.78 10.90
N TYR A 367 -18.96 11.48 11.96
CA TYR A 367 -18.90 10.17 12.60
C TYR A 367 -19.47 9.08 11.68
N LEU A 368 -18.59 8.25 11.11
CA LEU A 368 -18.96 7.00 10.42
C LEU A 368 -19.39 5.94 11.44
N VAL A 369 -18.69 5.84 12.55
CA VAL A 369 -19.06 5.02 13.71
C VAL A 369 -19.05 5.92 14.94
N ARG A 370 -20.11 5.85 15.75
CA ARG A 370 -20.18 6.57 17.02
C ARG A 370 -20.47 5.59 18.15
N ARG A 371 -19.58 5.48 19.14
CA ARG A 371 -19.66 4.54 20.26
C ARG A 371 -19.98 3.11 19.81
N GLY A 372 -19.25 2.63 18.79
CA GLY A 372 -19.42 1.31 18.20
C GLY A 372 -20.63 1.14 17.25
N ARG A 373 -21.50 2.15 17.09
CA ARG A 373 -22.67 2.09 16.20
C ARG A 373 -22.37 2.76 14.86
N ALA A 374 -22.43 1.99 13.77
CA ALA A 374 -22.19 2.49 12.42
C ALA A 374 -23.36 3.35 11.89
N ARG A 375 -23.05 4.45 11.20
CA ARG A 375 -24.00 5.44 10.68
C ARG A 375 -24.06 5.45 9.15
N TRP A 376 -24.16 4.27 8.53
CA TRP A 376 -24.17 4.10 7.07
C TRP A 376 -25.23 4.93 6.35
N ARG A 377 -26.43 5.11 6.95
CA ARG A 377 -27.49 5.95 6.36
C ARG A 377 -27.07 7.42 6.25
N ALA A 378 -26.33 7.94 7.24
CA ALA A 378 -25.86 9.32 7.22
C ALA A 378 -24.79 9.53 6.15
N VAL A 379 -23.83 8.61 6.04
CA VAL A 379 -22.79 8.68 4.99
C VAL A 379 -23.40 8.52 3.59
N ARG A 380 -24.34 7.57 3.41
CA ARG A 380 -25.09 7.44 2.16
C ARG A 380 -25.81 8.74 1.79
N LYS A 381 -26.48 9.38 2.76
CA LYS A 381 -27.18 10.66 2.55
C LYS A 381 -26.24 11.74 2.00
N ILE A 382 -25.02 11.84 2.54
CA ILE A 382 -24.00 12.79 2.04
C ILE A 382 -23.65 12.51 0.57
N LEU A 383 -23.50 11.23 0.19
CA LEU A 383 -23.16 10.84 -1.19
C LEU A 383 -24.27 11.10 -2.22
N VAL A 384 -25.54 11.06 -1.80
CA VAL A 384 -26.70 11.17 -2.71
C VAL A 384 -27.33 12.56 -2.74
N ASP A 385 -27.16 13.37 -1.70
CA ASP A 385 -27.78 14.71 -1.61
C ASP A 385 -26.85 15.84 -2.03
N ALA A 386 -25.58 15.55 -2.37
CA ALA A 386 -24.65 16.56 -2.85
C ALA A 386 -25.15 17.19 -4.16
N PRO A 387 -24.76 18.45 -4.48
CA PRO A 387 -25.15 19.10 -5.73
C PRO A 387 -24.86 18.26 -6.98
N PHE A 388 -23.72 17.56 -6.97
CA PHE A 388 -23.36 16.54 -7.96
C PHE A 388 -23.12 15.22 -7.21
N PRO A 389 -24.15 14.37 -7.06
CA PRO A 389 -24.05 13.17 -6.26
C PRO A 389 -23.11 12.15 -6.90
N SER A 390 -22.61 11.22 -6.09
CA SER A 390 -21.79 10.14 -6.61
C SER A 390 -22.58 9.24 -7.56
N ARG A 391 -21.96 8.90 -8.70
CA ARG A 391 -22.51 7.90 -9.64
C ARG A 391 -22.25 6.46 -9.18
N ALA A 392 -21.38 6.27 -8.19
CA ALA A 392 -20.89 4.96 -7.74
C ALA A 392 -21.13 4.72 -6.24
N VAL A 393 -22.28 5.15 -5.70
CA VAL A 393 -22.58 5.12 -4.25
C VAL A 393 -22.32 3.76 -3.60
N GLU A 394 -22.74 2.66 -4.22
CA GLU A 394 -22.53 1.31 -3.65
C GLU A 394 -21.05 0.91 -3.62
N GLU A 395 -20.28 1.29 -4.64
CA GLU A 395 -18.83 1.07 -4.68
C GLU A 395 -18.13 1.92 -3.62
N ASN A 396 -18.51 3.21 -3.50
CA ASN A 396 -17.97 4.08 -2.46
C ASN A 396 -18.22 3.50 -1.06
N LEU A 397 -19.45 3.04 -0.78
CA LEU A 397 -19.79 2.44 0.50
C LEU A 397 -19.05 1.10 0.73
N ALA A 398 -18.78 0.32 -0.31
CA ALA A 398 -17.99 -0.90 -0.21
C ALA A 398 -16.53 -0.59 0.15
N ASP A 399 -15.91 0.38 -0.50
CA ASP A 399 -14.54 0.80 -0.20
C ASP A 399 -14.43 1.46 1.17
N ILE A 400 -15.43 2.24 1.61
CA ILE A 400 -15.49 2.78 2.98
C ILE A 400 -15.59 1.63 4.02
N ARG A 401 -16.26 0.51 3.71
CA ARG A 401 -16.28 -0.69 4.58
C ARG A 401 -14.91 -1.36 4.62
N ALA A 402 -14.23 -1.48 3.48
CA ALA A 402 -12.87 -2.00 3.39
C ALA A 402 -11.90 -1.15 4.24
N ALA A 403 -11.96 0.18 4.10
CA ALA A 403 -11.21 1.15 4.89
C ALA A 403 -11.51 1.02 6.40
N LEU A 404 -12.77 0.82 6.79
CA LEU A 404 -13.14 0.59 8.18
C LEU A 404 -12.58 -0.74 8.71
N ALA A 405 -12.58 -1.80 7.91
CA ALA A 405 -11.99 -3.09 8.27
C ALA A 405 -10.46 -2.98 8.45
N ALA A 406 -9.79 -2.22 7.59
CA ALA A 406 -8.37 -1.90 7.72
C ALA A 406 -8.06 -1.18 9.04
N ASN A 407 -8.78 -0.11 9.38
CA ASN A 407 -8.58 0.58 10.67
C ASN A 407 -8.82 -0.32 11.88
N ARG A 408 -9.86 -1.17 11.85
CA ARG A 408 -10.10 -2.16 12.91
C ARG A 408 -8.94 -3.13 13.08
N ARG A 409 -8.31 -3.56 11.98
CA ARG A 409 -7.12 -4.41 12.03
C ARG A 409 -5.96 -3.68 12.72
N GLY A 410 -5.71 -2.41 12.36
CA GLY A 410 -4.70 -1.59 13.01
C GLY A 410 -4.95 -1.40 14.51
N GLU A 411 -6.19 -1.08 14.88
CA GLU A 411 -6.63 -0.94 16.28
C GLU A 411 -6.36 -2.22 17.08
N GLN A 412 -6.71 -3.39 16.55
CA GLN A 412 -6.51 -4.69 17.22
C GLN A 412 -5.02 -4.97 17.47
N ILE A 413 -4.16 -4.69 16.48
CA ILE A 413 -2.70 -4.92 16.61
C ILE A 413 -2.13 -3.97 17.67
N LEU A 414 -2.45 -2.68 17.62
CA LEU A 414 -1.94 -1.70 18.58
C LEU A 414 -2.43 -1.97 20.01
N ARG A 415 -3.71 -2.33 20.18
CA ARG A 415 -4.25 -2.77 21.49
C ARG A 415 -3.56 -4.03 22.00
N LYS A 416 -3.22 -4.98 21.11
CA LYS A 416 -2.46 -6.18 21.49
C LYS A 416 -1.05 -5.81 21.94
N MET A 417 -0.37 -4.94 21.20
CA MET A 417 0.96 -4.44 21.59
C MET A 417 0.94 -3.74 22.95
N ALA A 418 -0.07 -2.93 23.23
CA ALA A 418 -0.21 -2.30 24.54
C ALA A 418 -0.44 -3.31 25.68
N ARG A 419 -1.17 -4.41 25.44
CA ARG A 419 -1.30 -5.51 26.42
C ARG A 419 0.02 -6.25 26.66
N ASP A 420 0.78 -6.47 25.59
CA ASP A 420 2.00 -7.28 25.64
C ASP A 420 3.20 -6.48 26.23
N TYR A 421 3.26 -5.17 26.00
CA TYR A 421 4.43 -4.33 26.32
C TYR A 421 4.16 -3.15 27.26
N GLY A 422 2.90 -2.84 27.55
CA GLY A 422 2.52 -1.67 28.34
C GLY A 422 2.47 -0.37 27.52
N GLU A 423 1.66 0.58 27.99
CA GLU A 423 1.35 1.84 27.27
C GLU A 423 2.56 2.78 27.21
N GLU A 424 3.32 2.86 28.30
CA GLU A 424 4.52 3.70 28.39
C GLU A 424 5.58 3.28 27.38
N THR A 425 5.80 1.97 27.22
CA THR A 425 6.72 1.43 26.23
C THR A 425 6.31 1.81 24.81
N ILE A 426 5.01 1.74 24.50
CA ILE A 426 4.49 2.12 23.18
C ILE A 426 4.75 3.61 22.92
N ARG A 427 4.39 4.49 23.86
CA ARG A 427 4.59 5.93 23.74
C ARG A 427 6.08 6.29 23.60
N HIS A 428 6.94 5.66 24.42
CA HIS A 428 8.39 5.84 24.37
C HIS A 428 8.94 5.54 22.98
N TYR A 429 8.61 4.38 22.40
CA TYR A 429 9.15 4.01 21.08
C TYR A 429 8.52 4.78 19.92
N GLN A 430 7.26 5.22 20.03
CA GLN A 430 6.67 6.17 19.08
C GLN A 430 7.43 7.50 19.07
N GLU A 431 7.89 7.97 20.23
CA GLU A 431 8.67 9.19 20.35
C GLU A 431 10.13 9.01 19.90
N ALA A 432 10.78 7.93 20.35
CA ALA A 432 12.16 7.62 19.98
C ALA A 432 12.32 7.48 18.46
N LEU A 433 11.31 6.97 17.75
CA LEU A 433 11.33 6.87 16.30
C LEU A 433 11.26 8.24 15.60
N LYS A 434 10.43 9.17 16.11
CA LYS A 434 10.39 10.55 15.61
C LYS A 434 11.69 11.29 15.91
N GLN A 435 12.29 11.07 17.09
CA GLN A 435 13.60 11.63 17.44
C GLN A 435 14.73 11.09 16.54
N LYS A 436 14.67 9.81 16.14
CA LYS A 436 15.63 9.25 15.17
C LYS A 436 15.56 9.99 13.83
N ALA A 437 14.35 10.23 13.32
CA ALA A 437 14.16 11.00 12.09
C ALA A 437 14.62 12.46 12.24
N GLU A 438 14.32 13.09 13.37
CA GLU A 438 14.79 14.45 13.68
C GLU A 438 16.32 14.56 13.68
N ARG A 439 17.03 13.63 14.34
CA ARG A 439 18.51 13.63 14.34
C ARG A 439 19.06 13.51 12.92
N LYS A 440 18.43 12.66 12.10
CA LYS A 440 18.87 12.39 10.73
C LYS A 440 18.68 13.57 9.80
N ILE A 441 17.57 14.30 9.92
CA ILE A 441 17.40 15.52 9.13
C ILE A 441 18.33 16.64 9.59
N ARG A 442 18.57 16.78 10.91
CA ARG A 442 19.56 17.72 11.46
C ARG A 442 20.98 17.43 10.96
N GLU A 443 21.36 16.15 10.87
CA GLU A 443 22.62 15.71 10.25
C GLU A 443 22.68 16.10 8.77
N ALA A 444 21.60 15.90 8.02
CA ALA A 444 21.54 16.26 6.61
C ALA A 444 21.68 17.78 6.38
N PHE A 445 21.05 18.61 7.21
CA PHE A 445 21.22 20.07 7.14
C PHE A 445 22.66 20.52 7.44
N ARG A 446 23.33 19.91 8.43
CA ARG A 446 24.74 20.20 8.73
C ARG A 446 25.70 19.89 7.57
N ASN A 447 25.31 18.99 6.66
CA ASN A 447 26.10 18.64 5.49
C ASN A 447 25.87 19.58 4.30
N LEU A 448 24.88 20.47 4.38
CA LEU A 448 24.67 21.54 3.41
C LEU A 448 25.40 22.81 3.88
N PRO A 449 25.96 23.61 2.96
CA PRO A 449 26.44 24.94 3.32
C PRO A 449 25.32 25.81 3.90
N ASP A 450 25.62 26.53 4.98
CA ASP A 450 24.71 27.57 5.48
C ASP A 450 24.48 28.62 4.39
N GLY A 451 23.23 29.04 4.24
CA GLY A 451 22.89 29.98 3.18
C GLY A 451 21.42 29.99 2.80
N VAL A 452 21.15 30.71 1.71
CA VAL A 452 19.82 30.89 1.14
C VAL A 452 19.80 30.28 -0.26
N TYR A 453 18.83 29.41 -0.47
CA TYR A 453 18.61 28.61 -1.66
C TYR A 453 17.25 29.00 -2.24
N GLU A 454 17.22 29.55 -3.45
CA GLU A 454 16.00 30.08 -4.06
C GLU A 454 15.73 29.45 -5.41
N ALA A 455 14.45 29.18 -5.68
CA ALA A 455 14.00 28.72 -6.98
C ALA A 455 12.60 29.25 -7.29
N GLU A 456 12.40 29.50 -8.59
CA GLU A 456 11.10 29.73 -9.19
C GLU A 456 10.88 28.70 -10.31
N GLU A 457 9.69 28.13 -10.32
CA GLU A 457 9.13 27.37 -11.42
C GLU A 457 7.73 27.92 -11.74
N ARG A 458 7.19 27.53 -12.90
CA ARG A 458 5.87 27.97 -13.34
C ARG A 458 5.01 26.81 -13.80
N LEU A 459 3.73 26.85 -13.45
CA LEU A 459 2.70 26.03 -14.08
C LEU A 459 2.52 26.47 -15.55
N ASP A 460 1.91 25.64 -16.39
CA ASP A 460 1.76 25.89 -17.83
C ASP A 460 0.78 27.06 -18.16
N ASP A 461 0.02 27.56 -17.18
CA ASP A 461 -0.77 28.79 -17.27
C ASP A 461 0.06 30.06 -16.95
N GLY A 462 1.30 29.90 -16.49
CA GLY A 462 2.21 30.97 -16.09
C GLY A 462 2.25 31.27 -14.59
N SER A 463 1.40 30.62 -13.79
CA SER A 463 1.34 30.82 -12.33
C SER A 463 2.68 30.45 -11.66
N PRO A 464 3.32 31.38 -10.92
CA PRO A 464 4.61 31.13 -10.29
C PRO A 464 4.49 30.29 -9.01
N LEU A 465 5.41 29.34 -8.84
CA LEU A 465 5.71 28.65 -7.59
C LEU A 465 7.10 29.06 -7.14
N ARG A 466 7.21 29.61 -5.93
CA ARG A 466 8.47 30.13 -5.39
C ARG A 466 8.80 29.46 -4.08
N VAL A 467 10.09 29.20 -3.90
CA VAL A 467 10.60 28.76 -2.61
C VAL A 467 11.90 29.47 -2.28
N ARG A 468 12.00 29.87 -1.01
CA ARG A 468 13.23 30.31 -0.37
C ARG A 468 13.51 29.36 0.79
N LEU A 469 14.57 28.57 0.66
CA LEU A 469 15.06 27.66 1.68
C LEU A 469 16.29 28.28 2.35
N LYS A 470 16.22 28.55 3.64
CA LYS A 470 17.33 29.06 4.44
C LYS A 470 17.84 27.94 5.34
N ILE A 471 19.12 27.59 5.21
CA ILE A 471 19.80 26.60 6.07
C ILE A 471 20.71 27.35 7.03
N GLU A 472 20.56 27.08 8.33
CA GLU A 472 21.42 27.61 9.40
C GLU A 472 21.76 26.50 10.40
N GLY A 473 23.00 26.02 10.34
CA GLY A 473 23.52 24.95 11.18
C GLY A 473 22.79 23.62 10.96
N ASP A 474 21.86 23.31 11.85
CA ASP A 474 21.09 22.05 11.82
C ASP A 474 19.58 22.27 11.64
N ARG A 475 19.18 23.45 11.17
CA ARG A 475 17.78 23.86 10.95
C ARG A 475 17.55 24.41 9.56
N ALA A 476 16.30 24.35 9.13
CA ALA A 476 15.84 24.95 7.88
C ALA A 476 14.59 25.80 8.08
N GLU A 477 14.50 26.92 7.36
CA GLU A 477 13.28 27.69 7.15
C GLU A 477 12.89 27.59 5.68
N ILE A 478 11.62 27.24 5.40
CA ILE A 478 11.06 27.13 4.06
C ILE A 478 9.96 28.18 3.91
N ASP A 479 10.19 29.19 3.08
CA ASP A 479 9.23 30.26 2.79
C ASP A 479 8.72 30.17 1.34
N PHE A 480 7.40 30.07 1.18
CA PHE A 480 6.72 30.07 -0.12
C PHE A 480 6.18 31.45 -0.55
N SER A 481 6.61 32.52 0.13
CA SER A 481 6.24 33.90 -0.21
C SER A 481 6.55 34.24 -1.67
N GLY A 482 5.60 34.91 -2.33
CA GLY A 482 5.68 35.24 -3.75
C GLY A 482 5.15 34.17 -4.70
N THR A 483 4.69 33.03 -4.18
CA THR A 483 3.85 32.08 -4.94
C THR A 483 2.52 32.72 -5.32
N ALA A 484 1.92 32.26 -6.42
CA ALA A 484 0.68 32.77 -6.99
C ALA A 484 -0.48 32.91 -5.98
N PRO A 485 -1.42 33.87 -6.18
CA PRO A 485 -2.67 33.92 -5.43
C PRO A 485 -3.53 32.68 -5.72
N VAL A 486 -4.67 32.55 -5.02
CA VAL A 486 -5.63 31.46 -5.25
C VAL A 486 -5.95 31.37 -6.75
N HIS A 487 -5.70 30.19 -7.32
CA HIS A 487 -5.89 29.91 -8.73
C HIS A 487 -7.40 29.80 -9.04
N PRO A 488 -7.87 30.34 -10.18
CA PRO A 488 -9.30 30.39 -10.51
C PRO A 488 -9.91 29.04 -10.94
N GLY A 489 -9.07 28.09 -11.37
CA GLY A 489 -9.45 26.69 -11.59
C GLY A 489 -8.93 25.76 -10.48
N ASN A 490 -8.70 24.50 -10.80
CA ASN A 490 -8.44 23.45 -9.80
C ASN A 490 -6.97 23.21 -9.39
N LEU A 491 -6.02 24.05 -9.80
CA LEU A 491 -4.59 23.88 -9.48
C LEU A 491 -4.20 24.33 -8.05
N ASN A 492 -5.17 24.64 -7.18
CA ASN A 492 -4.88 25.04 -5.80
C ASN A 492 -4.44 23.84 -4.95
N ALA A 493 -3.28 23.92 -4.30
CA ALA A 493 -2.80 22.90 -3.38
C ALA A 493 -3.13 23.29 -1.92
N THR A 494 -3.50 22.32 -1.11
CA THR A 494 -3.78 22.54 0.32
C THR A 494 -2.47 22.60 1.12
N PRO A 495 -2.48 23.21 2.32
CA PRO A 495 -1.33 23.13 3.25
C PRO A 495 -0.94 21.69 3.59
N ALA A 496 -1.89 20.75 3.52
CA ALA A 496 -1.61 19.33 3.70
C ALA A 496 -0.73 18.77 2.57
N ILE A 497 -1.02 19.14 1.32
CA ILE A 497 -0.21 18.77 0.14
C ILE A 497 1.18 19.39 0.25
N VAL A 498 1.29 20.68 0.57
CA VAL A 498 2.60 21.38 0.72
C VAL A 498 3.47 20.66 1.75
N ARG A 499 2.88 20.28 2.88
CA ARG A 499 3.59 19.54 3.93
C ARG A 499 4.05 18.15 3.47
N SER A 500 3.29 17.52 2.58
CA SER A 500 3.64 16.23 1.97
C SER A 500 4.86 16.35 1.07
N VAL A 501 4.86 17.38 0.23
CA VAL A 501 5.97 17.74 -0.65
C VAL A 501 7.24 18.00 0.16
N ILE A 502 7.16 18.78 1.25
CA ILE A 502 8.31 19.05 2.12
C ILE A 502 8.84 17.75 2.74
N VAL A 503 7.99 16.94 3.38
CA VAL A 503 8.43 15.68 4.00
C VAL A 503 9.08 14.74 2.98
N TYR A 504 8.54 14.67 1.76
CA TYR A 504 9.13 13.90 0.67
C TYR A 504 10.53 14.41 0.30
N VAL A 505 10.72 15.71 0.10
CA VAL A 505 12.02 16.32 -0.23
C VAL A 505 13.03 16.13 0.90
N LEU A 506 12.62 16.32 2.16
CA LEU A 506 13.47 16.07 3.33
C LEU A 506 13.91 14.62 3.39
N ARG A 507 13.05 13.68 2.99
CA ARG A 507 13.41 12.27 2.91
C ARG A 507 14.46 12.01 1.81
N LEU A 508 14.30 12.62 0.64
CA LEU A 508 15.31 12.52 -0.41
C LEU A 508 16.66 13.09 0.05
N LEU A 509 16.63 14.22 0.76
CA LEU A 509 17.84 14.85 1.29
C LEU A 509 18.57 13.98 2.32
N VAL A 510 17.82 13.29 3.19
CA VAL A 510 18.41 12.37 4.20
C VAL A 510 19.01 11.12 3.55
N ASN A 511 18.41 10.62 2.47
CA ASN A 511 18.90 9.47 1.68
C ASN A 511 19.29 8.22 2.51
N GLU A 512 18.52 7.91 3.56
CA GLU A 512 18.71 6.72 4.42
C GLU A 512 17.41 5.90 4.56
N PRO A 513 17.50 4.58 4.86
CA PRO A 513 16.34 3.75 5.17
C PRO A 513 15.79 4.09 6.56
N LEU A 514 14.93 5.11 6.61
CA LEU A 514 14.16 5.51 7.79
C LEU A 514 12.67 5.23 7.58
N PRO A 515 11.85 5.10 8.62
CA PRO A 515 10.41 5.21 8.45
C PRO A 515 10.07 6.67 8.16
N LEU A 516 9.08 6.89 7.30
CA LEU A 516 8.66 8.24 6.96
C LEU A 516 7.68 8.74 8.02
N ASN A 517 8.08 9.79 8.75
CA ASN A 517 7.35 10.29 9.91
C ASN A 517 7.54 11.79 10.10
N GLU A 518 6.71 12.41 10.95
CA GLU A 518 6.74 13.86 11.17
C GLU A 518 7.93 14.33 12.04
N GLY A 519 8.80 13.43 12.50
CA GLY A 519 10.09 13.78 13.10
C GLY A 519 11.00 14.54 12.12
N LEU A 520 10.88 14.29 10.82
CA LEU A 520 11.58 15.04 9.76
C LEU A 520 11.24 16.54 9.75
N MET A 521 10.07 16.93 10.27
CA MET A 521 9.62 18.32 10.28
C MET A 521 10.07 19.10 11.53
N ARG A 522 10.64 18.44 12.55
CA ARG A 522 10.94 19.10 13.84
C ARG A 522 12.05 20.14 13.79
N ALA A 523 12.94 20.03 12.81
CA ALA A 523 14.01 21.00 12.55
C ALA A 523 13.67 21.97 11.41
N VAL A 524 12.39 22.02 10.99
CA VAL A 524 11.94 22.79 9.82
C VAL A 524 10.83 23.75 10.20
N GLU A 525 11.08 25.03 10.00
CA GLU A 525 10.05 26.07 10.05
C GLU A 525 9.47 26.25 8.64
N VAL A 526 8.15 26.36 8.54
CA VAL A 526 7.45 26.46 7.25
C VAL A 526 6.51 27.65 7.25
N LYS A 527 6.67 28.52 6.26
CA LYS A 527 5.81 29.67 6.03
C LYS A 527 5.06 29.52 4.72
N ILE A 528 3.73 29.41 4.81
CA ILE A 528 2.82 29.25 3.66
C ILE A 528 1.80 30.38 3.68
N PRO A 529 2.07 31.53 3.01
CA PRO A 529 1.11 32.63 2.94
C PRO A 529 -0.19 32.23 2.24
N PRO A 530 -1.33 32.90 2.53
CA PRO A 530 -2.58 32.68 1.80
C PRO A 530 -2.39 32.84 0.28
N GLY A 531 -2.92 31.90 -0.50
CA GLY A 531 -2.72 31.86 -1.95
C GLY A 531 -2.91 30.46 -2.54
N LEU A 532 -2.27 30.18 -3.68
CA LEU A 532 -2.39 28.91 -4.40
C LEU A 532 -2.05 27.68 -3.53
N LEU A 533 -1.10 27.81 -2.61
CA LEU A 533 -0.63 26.75 -1.71
C LEU A 533 -1.31 26.74 -0.32
N ASN A 534 -2.13 27.74 -0.04
CA ASN A 534 -2.90 27.87 1.20
C ASN A 534 -4.20 28.63 0.94
N PRO A 535 -5.11 28.05 0.15
CA PRO A 535 -6.43 28.63 -0.08
C PRO A 535 -7.30 28.50 1.19
N ASP A 536 -8.22 29.43 1.37
CA ASP A 536 -9.27 29.32 2.39
C ASP A 536 -10.41 28.41 1.89
N PHE A 537 -11.06 27.72 2.82
CA PHE A 537 -12.16 26.78 2.52
C PHE A 537 -13.42 27.13 3.31
N PRO A 538 -14.24 28.06 2.80
CA PRO A 538 -15.57 28.34 3.35
C PRO A 538 -16.45 27.09 3.39
N ALA A 539 -17.42 27.08 4.32
CA ALA A 539 -18.35 25.95 4.47
C ALA A 539 -19.27 25.74 3.25
N ASP A 540 -19.50 26.79 2.46
CA ASP A 540 -20.26 26.71 1.20
C ASP A 540 -19.35 26.15 0.08
N PRO A 541 -19.61 24.94 -0.43
CA PRO A 541 -18.73 24.28 -1.39
C PRO A 541 -18.66 24.99 -2.74
N TRP A 542 -19.61 25.87 -3.08
CA TRP A 542 -19.56 26.71 -4.28
C TRP A 542 -18.56 27.87 -4.17
N LYS A 543 -18.22 28.25 -2.93
CA LYS A 543 -17.24 29.32 -2.63
C LYS A 543 -15.86 28.77 -2.28
N ALA A 544 -15.79 27.48 -1.95
CA ALA A 544 -14.54 26.80 -1.67
C ALA A 544 -13.75 26.53 -2.97
N PRO A 545 -12.48 26.94 -3.09
CA PRO A 545 -11.69 26.74 -4.30
C PRO A 545 -11.53 25.26 -4.66
N ALA A 546 -11.54 24.96 -5.96
CA ALA A 546 -11.20 23.65 -6.51
C ALA A 546 -9.72 23.31 -6.27
N VAL A 547 -9.41 22.05 -5.94
CA VAL A 547 -8.08 21.59 -5.50
C VAL A 547 -7.56 20.34 -6.20
N VAL A 548 -8.37 19.70 -7.06
CA VAL A 548 -8.05 18.37 -7.60
C VAL A 548 -6.75 18.38 -8.41
N GLY A 549 -6.55 19.40 -9.24
CA GLY A 549 -5.31 19.64 -9.96
C GLY A 549 -4.14 20.01 -9.05
N GLY A 550 -4.39 20.62 -7.90
CA GLY A 550 -3.36 20.93 -6.91
C GLY A 550 -2.74 19.70 -6.28
N ASN A 551 -3.55 18.66 -6.03
CA ASN A 551 -3.10 17.37 -5.51
C ASN A 551 -2.18 16.64 -6.48
N VAL A 552 -2.48 16.70 -7.78
CA VAL A 552 -1.83 15.83 -8.77
C VAL A 552 -0.80 16.53 -9.65
N GLU A 553 -0.96 17.83 -9.91
CA GLU A 553 -0.08 18.61 -10.78
C GLU A 553 0.77 19.63 -10.02
N THR A 554 0.15 20.50 -9.22
CA THR A 554 0.89 21.51 -8.45
C THR A 554 1.84 20.86 -7.45
N SER A 555 1.44 19.75 -6.83
CA SER A 555 2.29 18.99 -5.91
C SER A 555 3.57 18.48 -6.56
N GLN A 556 3.47 17.97 -7.80
CA GLN A 556 4.62 17.52 -8.59
C GLN A 556 5.57 18.69 -8.86
N ARG A 557 5.02 19.79 -9.40
CA ARG A 557 5.84 20.95 -9.71
C ARG A 557 6.47 21.59 -8.48
N LEU A 558 5.79 21.56 -7.34
CA LEU A 558 6.32 22.07 -6.08
C LEU A 558 7.52 21.24 -5.59
N VAL A 559 7.52 19.92 -5.82
CA VAL A 559 8.68 19.07 -5.55
C VAL A 559 9.85 19.49 -6.42
N ASP A 560 9.66 19.66 -7.73
CA ASP A 560 10.71 20.14 -8.63
C ASP A 560 11.25 21.50 -8.17
N THR A 561 10.36 22.41 -7.79
CA THR A 561 10.73 23.75 -7.27
C THR A 561 11.62 23.66 -6.03
N LEU A 562 11.33 22.75 -5.09
CA LEU A 562 12.11 22.54 -3.87
C LEU A 562 13.43 21.81 -4.10
N LEU A 563 13.49 20.88 -5.06
CA LEU A 563 14.69 20.13 -5.39
C LEU A 563 15.67 20.94 -6.23
N LYS A 564 15.17 21.85 -7.07
CA LYS A 564 15.97 22.66 -8.00
C LYS A 564 17.16 23.38 -7.33
N PRO A 565 17.01 24.11 -6.22
CA PRO A 565 18.13 24.84 -5.64
C PRO A 565 19.04 23.95 -4.78
N LEU A 566 18.58 22.74 -4.42
CA LEU A 566 19.41 21.72 -3.76
C LEU A 566 20.22 20.88 -4.76
N GLU A 567 19.86 20.93 -6.05
CA GLU A 567 20.50 20.20 -7.15
C GLU A 567 20.65 18.68 -6.92
N LEU A 568 19.76 18.07 -6.12
CA LEU A 568 19.81 16.64 -5.79
C LEU A 568 19.58 15.75 -7.02
N VAL A 569 18.69 16.18 -7.90
CA VAL A 569 18.30 15.48 -9.14
C VAL A 569 17.73 16.49 -10.12
N ALA A 570 17.94 16.29 -11.42
CA ALA A 570 17.31 17.07 -12.46
C ALA A 570 15.77 16.91 -12.42
N CYS A 571 15.06 17.79 -13.13
CA CYS A 571 13.60 17.75 -13.15
C CYS A 571 13.12 16.43 -13.74
N SER A 572 12.22 15.73 -13.04
CA SER A 572 11.50 14.59 -13.63
C SER A 572 10.38 15.11 -14.53
N GLN A 573 9.49 14.24 -14.99
CA GLN A 573 8.34 14.65 -15.80
C GLN A 573 7.46 15.73 -15.17
N GLY A 574 7.50 15.93 -13.83
CA GLY A 574 6.85 17.03 -13.10
C GLY A 574 5.33 17.10 -13.27
N THR A 575 4.69 15.96 -13.55
CA THR A 575 3.25 15.80 -13.76
C THR A 575 2.85 14.35 -13.47
N MET A 576 1.62 14.11 -13.05
CA MET A 576 1.05 12.76 -12.93
C MET A 576 0.37 12.27 -14.22
N ASN A 577 0.22 13.15 -15.22
CA ASN A 577 -0.48 12.91 -16.48
C ASN A 577 -1.87 12.27 -16.27
N ASN A 578 -2.72 12.90 -15.46
CA ASN A 578 -4.02 12.35 -15.14
C ASN A 578 -4.90 12.31 -16.38
N THR A 579 -5.39 11.11 -16.67
CA THR A 579 -6.30 10.80 -17.77
C THR A 579 -7.54 10.17 -17.17
N VAL A 580 -8.67 10.86 -17.34
CA VAL A 580 -9.93 10.47 -16.73
C VAL A 580 -11.00 10.45 -17.79
N TRP A 581 -11.72 9.34 -17.90
CA TRP A 581 -12.83 9.24 -18.84
C TRP A 581 -13.97 8.42 -18.27
N GLY A 582 -15.17 8.60 -18.81
CA GLY A 582 -16.33 7.87 -18.35
C GLY A 582 -17.64 8.36 -18.93
N THR A 583 -18.72 7.81 -18.40
CA THR A 583 -20.11 8.10 -18.74
C THR A 583 -20.91 8.44 -17.49
N ALA A 584 -22.23 8.51 -17.59
CA ALA A 584 -23.09 8.69 -16.42
C ALA A 584 -23.07 7.46 -15.49
N GLU A 585 -22.69 6.28 -16.00
CA GLU A 585 -22.76 5.00 -15.30
C GLU A 585 -21.45 4.58 -14.63
N TYR A 586 -20.30 5.00 -15.17
CA TYR A 586 -18.98 4.62 -14.65
C TYR A 586 -17.90 5.63 -15.03
N SER A 587 -16.76 5.55 -14.35
CA SER A 587 -15.56 6.31 -14.66
C SER A 587 -14.31 5.42 -14.59
N TYR A 588 -13.27 5.85 -15.28
CA TYR A 588 -11.92 5.34 -15.16
C TYR A 588 -10.96 6.50 -14.92
N TYR A 589 -10.04 6.27 -13.99
CA TYR A 589 -8.98 7.21 -13.63
C TYR A 589 -7.62 6.54 -13.77
N GLU A 590 -6.69 7.23 -14.42
CA GLU A 590 -5.32 6.79 -14.56
C GLU A 590 -4.33 7.95 -14.48
N THR A 591 -3.31 7.79 -13.64
CA THR A 591 -2.03 8.52 -13.74
C THR A 591 -1.09 7.76 -14.68
N VAL A 592 -0.44 8.47 -15.61
CA VAL A 592 0.46 7.88 -16.61
C VAL A 592 1.90 8.28 -16.31
N CYS A 593 2.82 7.31 -16.31
CA CYS A 593 4.23 7.51 -15.98
C CYS A 593 5.00 8.31 -17.06
N GLY A 594 6.26 8.66 -16.75
CA GLY A 594 7.11 9.42 -17.67
C GLY A 594 8.58 9.25 -17.35
N GLY A 595 9.39 10.23 -17.76
CA GLY A 595 10.84 10.21 -17.51
C GLY A 595 11.23 10.80 -16.16
N CYS A 596 12.11 10.13 -15.43
CA CYS A 596 12.77 10.70 -14.25
C CYS A 596 13.97 11.56 -14.63
N GLY A 597 14.26 12.57 -13.81
CA GLY A 597 15.47 13.37 -13.97
C GLY A 597 16.75 12.57 -13.66
N ALA A 598 17.84 12.92 -14.33
CA ALA A 598 19.16 12.37 -14.05
C ALA A 598 19.79 12.98 -12.79
N GLY A 599 20.65 12.21 -12.13
CA GLY A 599 21.41 12.64 -10.96
C GLY A 599 22.90 12.82 -11.26
N PRO A 600 23.70 13.16 -10.23
CA PRO A 600 25.13 13.43 -10.39
C PRO A 600 25.95 12.23 -10.84
N ASN A 601 25.44 11.02 -10.64
CA ASN A 601 26.14 9.76 -10.93
C ASN A 601 25.19 8.68 -11.48
N PHE A 602 24.01 9.04 -11.97
CA PHE A 602 23.04 8.10 -12.51
C PHE A 602 22.15 8.71 -13.59
N ASP A 603 21.81 7.91 -14.59
CA ASP A 603 20.78 8.23 -15.58
C ASP A 603 19.39 8.21 -14.94
N GLY A 604 18.47 9.00 -15.49
CA GLY A 604 17.07 8.97 -15.12
C GLY A 604 16.37 7.70 -15.61
N ALA A 605 15.55 7.10 -14.75
CA ALA A 605 14.71 5.97 -15.13
C ALA A 605 13.63 6.38 -16.15
N SER A 606 13.42 5.56 -17.17
CA SER A 606 12.38 5.77 -18.19
C SER A 606 11.08 5.08 -17.80
N ALA A 607 9.93 5.67 -18.17
CA ALA A 607 8.61 5.09 -18.02
C ALA A 607 8.24 4.66 -16.58
N VAL A 608 8.60 5.46 -15.57
CA VAL A 608 8.25 5.21 -14.17
C VAL A 608 7.53 6.40 -13.56
N HIS A 609 6.72 6.15 -12.52
CA HIS A 609 6.17 7.23 -11.71
C HIS A 609 7.27 7.85 -10.84
N SER A 610 7.13 9.14 -10.56
CA SER A 610 8.08 9.92 -9.79
C SER A 610 7.36 10.80 -8.77
N HIS A 611 8.09 11.14 -7.72
CA HIS A 611 7.69 12.07 -6.66
C HIS A 611 6.35 11.78 -6.00
N MET A 612 5.30 12.52 -6.32
CA MET A 612 4.07 12.56 -5.53
C MET A 612 3.12 11.37 -5.80
N THR A 613 3.50 10.46 -6.69
CA THR A 613 2.74 9.24 -7.02
C THR A 613 3.65 8.04 -7.21
N ASN A 614 3.12 6.84 -6.93
CA ASN A 614 3.78 5.56 -7.14
C ASN A 614 2.73 4.45 -7.36
N THR A 615 1.69 4.78 -8.13
CA THR A 615 0.61 3.85 -8.49
C THR A 615 1.08 2.82 -9.51
N ARG A 616 0.45 1.64 -9.53
CA ARG A 616 0.64 0.69 -10.63
C ARG A 616 -0.17 1.12 -11.86
N ILE A 617 0.30 0.71 -13.03
CA ILE A 617 -0.51 0.75 -14.26
C ILE A 617 -1.71 -0.19 -14.11
N THR A 618 -2.81 0.10 -14.78
CA THR A 618 -3.86 -0.90 -14.97
C THR A 618 -3.51 -1.75 -16.19
N ASP A 619 -3.57 -3.07 -16.06
CA ASP A 619 -3.27 -3.98 -17.17
C ASP A 619 -4.19 -3.72 -18.36
N PRO A 620 -3.67 -3.63 -19.61
CA PRO A 620 -4.49 -3.39 -20.79
C PRO A 620 -5.67 -4.36 -20.92
N GLU A 621 -5.46 -5.66 -20.65
CA GLU A 621 -6.52 -6.67 -20.69
C GLU A 621 -7.63 -6.38 -19.67
N ILE A 622 -7.29 -5.86 -18.49
CA ILE A 622 -8.27 -5.50 -17.46
C ILE A 622 -9.05 -4.25 -17.87
N ILE A 623 -8.38 -3.26 -18.48
CA ILE A 623 -9.05 -2.06 -19.00
C ILE A 623 -10.06 -2.46 -20.09
N GLU A 624 -9.63 -3.25 -21.08
CA GLU A 624 -10.47 -3.67 -22.22
C GLU A 624 -11.60 -4.62 -21.80
N TYR A 625 -11.38 -5.44 -20.77
CA TYR A 625 -12.40 -6.31 -20.21
C TYR A 625 -13.50 -5.53 -19.47
N ARG A 626 -13.12 -4.46 -18.75
CA ARG A 626 -14.05 -3.70 -17.88
C ARG A 626 -14.70 -2.53 -18.58
N TYR A 627 -14.06 -1.95 -19.59
CA TYR A 627 -14.49 -0.71 -20.20
C TYR A 627 -14.50 -0.81 -21.74
N PRO A 628 -15.43 -0.13 -22.41
CA PRO A 628 -15.52 -0.11 -23.87
C PRO A 628 -14.49 0.85 -24.47
N VAL A 629 -13.22 0.49 -24.30
CA VAL A 629 -12.04 1.11 -24.91
C VAL A 629 -11.10 0.01 -25.40
N ARG A 630 -10.18 0.36 -26.30
CA ARG A 630 -9.07 -0.50 -26.72
C ARG A 630 -7.76 0.22 -26.53
N VAL A 631 -6.76 -0.46 -25.95
CA VAL A 631 -5.41 0.06 -25.82
C VAL A 631 -4.64 -0.27 -27.09
N GLU A 632 -4.45 0.71 -27.97
CA GLU A 632 -3.72 0.52 -29.23
C GLU A 632 -2.20 0.53 -29.01
N ARG A 633 -1.73 1.35 -28.07
CA ARG A 633 -0.29 1.50 -27.80
C ARG A 633 -0.01 1.87 -26.35
N PHE A 634 1.00 1.22 -25.79
CA PHE A 634 1.69 1.68 -24.59
C PHE A 634 3.19 1.39 -24.72
N ALA A 635 3.99 2.42 -24.97
CA ALA A 635 5.40 2.25 -25.32
C ALA A 635 6.29 3.38 -24.77
N ILE A 636 7.58 3.10 -24.58
CA ILE A 636 8.56 4.14 -24.21
C ILE A 636 8.71 5.14 -25.36
N ARG A 637 8.64 6.44 -25.04
CA ARG A 637 8.84 7.57 -25.95
C ARG A 637 10.33 7.88 -26.10
N ARG A 638 11.04 7.02 -26.84
CA ARG A 638 12.50 7.07 -26.97
C ARG A 638 13.00 8.44 -27.48
N GLY A 639 14.04 8.97 -26.82
CA GLY A 639 14.65 10.25 -27.18
C GLY A 639 13.93 11.48 -26.62
N SER A 640 13.03 11.28 -25.66
CA SER A 640 12.36 12.38 -24.94
C SER A 640 13.14 12.84 -23.71
N GLY A 641 14.02 12.01 -23.14
CA GLY A 641 14.91 12.37 -22.04
C GLY A 641 16.00 13.37 -22.47
N GLY A 642 16.28 14.34 -21.60
CA GLY A 642 17.33 15.34 -21.79
C GLY A 642 18.72 14.72 -21.85
N LYS A 643 19.58 15.23 -22.72
CA LYS A 643 20.97 14.76 -22.85
C LYS A 643 21.84 15.34 -21.74
N GLY A 644 22.88 14.60 -21.36
CA GLY A 644 23.88 15.06 -20.40
C GLY A 644 25.01 14.03 -20.29
N ALA A 645 25.94 14.24 -19.37
CA ALA A 645 26.84 13.17 -18.94
C ALA A 645 26.04 11.99 -18.38
N HIS A 646 24.95 12.30 -17.68
CA HIS A 646 23.87 11.38 -17.39
C HIS A 646 22.58 11.83 -18.08
N ARG A 647 21.92 10.90 -18.74
CA ARG A 647 20.72 11.16 -19.54
C ARG A 647 19.48 11.14 -18.66
N GLY A 648 18.55 12.05 -18.90
CA GLY A 648 17.21 11.98 -18.34
C GLY A 648 16.45 10.78 -18.90
N GLY A 649 15.49 10.27 -18.13
CA GLY A 649 14.63 9.17 -18.54
C GLY A 649 13.68 9.55 -19.67
N ASP A 650 13.34 8.60 -20.52
CA ASP A 650 12.33 8.76 -21.55
C ASP A 650 10.91 8.63 -20.96
N GLY A 651 9.97 9.43 -21.49
CA GLY A 651 8.54 9.33 -21.20
C GLY A 651 7.87 8.12 -21.89
N VAL A 652 6.54 8.16 -22.02
CA VAL A 652 5.75 7.11 -22.69
C VAL A 652 4.78 7.68 -23.72
N VAL A 653 4.33 6.81 -24.62
CA VAL A 653 3.20 7.03 -25.53
C VAL A 653 2.09 6.09 -25.10
N ARG A 654 0.91 6.64 -24.83
CA ARG A 654 -0.31 5.92 -24.45
C ARG A 654 -1.41 6.28 -25.46
N GLU A 655 -1.95 5.27 -26.15
CA GLU A 655 -2.99 5.44 -27.16
C GLU A 655 -4.20 4.55 -26.84
N ILE A 656 -5.37 5.17 -26.78
CA ILE A 656 -6.63 4.52 -26.41
C ILE A 656 -7.71 4.89 -27.45
N THR A 657 -8.33 3.89 -28.06
CA THR A 657 -9.52 4.04 -28.91
C THR A 657 -10.77 3.89 -28.06
N PHE A 658 -11.69 4.84 -28.14
CA PHE A 658 -12.99 4.75 -27.48
C PHE A 658 -13.98 3.94 -28.32
N LEU A 659 -14.68 2.99 -27.72
CA LEU A 659 -15.66 2.13 -28.42
C LEU A 659 -17.11 2.59 -28.23
N GLN A 660 -17.32 3.64 -27.45
CA GLN A 660 -18.60 4.33 -27.29
C GLN A 660 -18.39 5.80 -26.93
N PRO A 661 -19.43 6.64 -26.97
CA PRO A 661 -19.34 8.02 -26.52
C PRO A 661 -18.98 8.13 -25.03
N MET A 662 -18.03 9.02 -24.71
CA MET A 662 -17.59 9.28 -23.33
C MET A 662 -17.16 10.74 -23.14
N SER A 663 -17.08 11.17 -21.89
CA SER A 663 -16.37 12.39 -21.51
C SER A 663 -14.92 12.05 -21.20
N LEU A 664 -13.97 12.85 -21.71
CA LEU A 664 -12.55 12.79 -21.37
C LEU A 664 -12.16 14.07 -20.62
N SER A 665 -11.31 13.94 -19.61
CA SER A 665 -10.66 15.03 -18.88
C SER A 665 -9.19 14.71 -18.69
N VAL A 666 -8.35 15.71 -18.92
CA VAL A 666 -6.91 15.61 -18.74
C VAL A 666 -6.43 16.71 -17.80
N LEU A 667 -5.64 16.33 -16.80
CA LEU A 667 -4.92 17.23 -15.93
C LEU A 667 -3.44 16.88 -16.05
N THR A 668 -2.68 17.78 -16.67
CA THR A 668 -1.28 17.55 -17.03
C THR A 668 -0.49 18.85 -16.92
N GLN A 669 0.83 18.75 -16.82
CA GLN A 669 1.76 19.87 -16.88
C GLN A 669 2.96 19.54 -17.77
N HIS A 670 3.91 20.47 -17.91
CA HIS A 670 5.08 20.32 -18.78
C HIS A 670 4.71 20.11 -20.26
N ARG A 671 3.65 20.78 -20.70
CA ARG A 671 3.24 20.91 -22.11
C ARG A 671 3.84 22.16 -22.74
N LYS A 672 4.11 23.19 -21.93
CA LYS A 672 4.77 24.43 -22.37
C LYS A 672 6.15 24.60 -21.74
N VAL A 673 6.26 24.41 -20.43
CA VAL A 673 7.55 24.50 -19.71
C VAL A 673 8.28 23.16 -19.80
N ARG A 674 9.53 23.14 -20.24
CA ARG A 674 10.31 21.90 -20.33
C ARG A 674 10.87 21.48 -18.96
N PRO A 675 10.92 20.17 -18.63
CA PRO A 675 11.64 19.68 -17.46
C PRO A 675 13.10 20.08 -17.53
N TYR A 676 13.58 20.88 -16.56
CA TYR A 676 14.94 21.44 -16.58
C TYR A 676 16.02 20.36 -16.35
N GLY A 677 17.16 20.52 -17.02
CA GLY A 677 18.39 19.79 -16.70
C GLY A 677 19.21 20.49 -15.61
N LEU A 678 20.25 19.83 -15.10
CA LEU A 678 21.18 20.39 -14.10
C LEU A 678 22.63 20.35 -14.57
N ARG A 679 23.44 21.29 -14.05
CA ARG A 679 24.90 21.34 -14.27
C ARG A 679 25.32 21.24 -15.74
N GLY A 680 24.53 21.82 -16.65
CA GLY A 680 24.79 21.80 -18.09
C GLY A 680 24.12 20.66 -18.87
N GLY A 681 23.33 19.81 -18.21
CA GLY A 681 22.43 18.87 -18.86
C GLY A 681 21.27 19.58 -19.57
N GLU A 682 20.85 19.01 -20.70
CA GLU A 682 19.75 19.51 -21.51
C GLU A 682 18.38 19.20 -20.85
N PRO A 683 17.37 20.05 -21.06
CA PRO A 683 16.02 19.80 -20.59
C PRO A 683 15.33 18.65 -21.33
N GLY A 684 14.44 17.95 -20.64
CA GLY A 684 13.57 16.93 -21.23
C GLY A 684 12.62 17.51 -22.29
N ALA A 685 12.10 16.64 -23.15
CA ALA A 685 11.06 17.02 -24.10
C ALA A 685 9.72 17.23 -23.37
N PRO A 686 8.92 18.25 -23.76
CA PRO A 686 7.60 18.45 -23.20
C PRO A 686 6.67 17.29 -23.61
N GLY A 687 5.63 17.08 -22.80
CA GLY A 687 4.53 16.19 -23.15
C GLY A 687 3.59 16.81 -24.19
N ARG A 688 2.70 16.00 -24.77
CA ARG A 688 1.66 16.40 -25.71
C ARG A 688 0.44 15.49 -25.57
N GLN A 689 -0.74 16.00 -25.87
CA GLN A 689 -1.94 15.17 -26.00
C GLN A 689 -2.88 15.69 -27.08
N ARG A 690 -3.57 14.76 -27.74
CA ARG A 690 -4.54 15.07 -28.79
C ARG A 690 -5.61 13.99 -28.92
N ILE A 691 -6.72 14.36 -29.53
CA ILE A 691 -7.72 13.44 -30.07
C ILE A 691 -7.54 13.32 -31.57
N VAL A 692 -7.56 12.10 -32.09
CA VAL A 692 -7.75 11.82 -33.51
C VAL A 692 -9.18 11.32 -33.69
N ARG A 693 -10.03 12.14 -34.31
CA ARG A 693 -11.42 11.77 -34.60
C ARG A 693 -11.48 10.59 -35.55
N ALA A 694 -12.59 9.85 -35.55
CA ALA A 694 -12.83 8.79 -36.53
C ALA A 694 -12.73 9.27 -38.00
N SER A 695 -12.97 10.57 -38.25
CA SER A 695 -12.79 11.23 -39.55
C SER A 695 -11.31 11.43 -39.97
N GLY A 696 -10.37 11.26 -39.03
CA GLY A 696 -8.95 11.58 -39.20
C GLY A 696 -8.56 13.00 -38.77
N GLU A 697 -9.50 13.84 -38.33
CA GLU A 697 -9.22 15.16 -37.77
C GLU A 697 -8.42 15.05 -36.46
N GLU A 698 -7.33 15.82 -36.33
CA GLU A 698 -6.56 15.92 -35.09
C GLU A 698 -6.93 17.18 -34.31
N ILE A 699 -7.19 17.02 -33.01
CA ILE A 699 -7.51 18.10 -32.07
C ILE A 699 -6.50 18.06 -30.93
N ASP A 700 -5.60 19.05 -30.85
CA ASP A 700 -4.69 19.21 -29.72
C ASP A 700 -5.47 19.63 -28.47
N LEU A 701 -5.14 19.01 -27.34
CA LEU A 701 -5.73 19.34 -26.04
C LEU A 701 -4.75 20.17 -25.21
N GLY A 702 -5.29 21.13 -24.46
CA GLY A 702 -4.53 21.91 -23.48
C GLY A 702 -3.98 21.08 -22.32
N PRO A 703 -3.11 21.66 -21.47
CA PRO A 703 -2.55 20.97 -20.30
C PRO A 703 -3.63 20.56 -19.29
N VAL A 704 -4.63 21.41 -19.09
CA VAL A 704 -5.83 21.14 -18.30
C VAL A 704 -7.03 21.35 -19.23
N ASP A 705 -7.67 20.26 -19.63
CA ASP A 705 -8.68 20.30 -20.69
C ASP A 705 -9.68 19.13 -20.62
N GLY A 706 -10.81 19.24 -21.31
CA GLY A 706 -11.81 18.19 -21.39
C GLY A 706 -12.62 18.23 -22.68
N ILE A 707 -13.03 17.07 -23.16
CA ILE A 707 -13.72 16.93 -24.46
C ILE A 707 -14.67 15.75 -24.45
N GLN A 708 -15.76 15.85 -25.23
CA GLN A 708 -16.59 14.69 -25.54
C GLN A 708 -16.00 13.92 -26.72
N VAL A 709 -15.80 12.62 -26.53
CA VAL A 709 -15.30 11.68 -27.53
C VAL A 709 -16.43 10.79 -28.03
N GLN A 710 -16.34 10.35 -29.28
CA GLN A 710 -17.28 9.42 -29.92
C GLN A 710 -16.63 8.05 -30.11
N ALA A 711 -17.46 7.04 -30.44
CA ALA A 711 -16.94 5.74 -30.83
C ALA A 711 -16.02 5.86 -32.06
N GLY A 712 -14.84 5.26 -31.99
CA GLY A 712 -13.80 5.32 -33.03
C GLY A 712 -12.81 6.47 -32.87
N ASP A 713 -13.06 7.44 -31.98
CA ASP A 713 -12.07 8.46 -31.65
C ASP A 713 -10.90 7.85 -30.86
N ARG A 714 -9.70 8.38 -31.07
CA ARG A 714 -8.48 7.94 -30.39
C ARG A 714 -7.87 9.06 -29.56
N PHE A 715 -7.55 8.79 -28.30
CA PHE A 715 -6.73 9.67 -27.47
C PHE A 715 -5.28 9.22 -27.50
N ILE A 716 -4.38 10.16 -27.84
CA ILE A 716 -2.94 9.93 -27.84
C ILE A 716 -2.31 10.86 -26.81
N LEU A 717 -1.61 10.28 -25.84
CA LEU A 717 -0.85 10.96 -24.81
C LEU A 717 0.64 10.63 -24.96
N GLU A 718 1.46 11.66 -25.10
CA GLU A 718 2.92 11.59 -25.04
C GLU A 718 3.38 12.27 -23.75
N THR A 719 3.94 11.52 -22.81
CA THR A 719 4.37 12.10 -21.52
C THR A 719 5.77 12.73 -21.61
N PRO A 720 6.10 13.69 -20.71
CA PRO A 720 7.39 14.35 -20.71
C PRO A 720 8.55 13.38 -20.39
N GLY A 721 9.73 13.69 -20.93
CA GLY A 721 10.98 13.08 -20.47
C GLY A 721 11.58 13.82 -19.27
N GLY A 722 12.56 13.24 -18.60
CA GLY A 722 13.31 13.90 -17.51
C GLY A 722 14.45 14.76 -18.04
N GLY A 723 14.93 15.72 -17.24
CA GLY A 723 16.11 16.51 -17.54
C GLY A 723 17.42 15.72 -17.38
N GLY A 724 18.43 16.06 -18.18
CA GLY A 724 19.77 15.50 -18.09
C GLY A 724 20.63 16.16 -17.00
N PHE A 725 21.76 15.52 -16.67
CA PHE A 725 22.74 16.03 -15.71
C PHE A 725 24.13 16.10 -16.33
N GLY A 726 24.83 17.22 -16.14
CA GLY A 726 26.17 17.43 -16.66
C GLY A 726 26.19 17.67 -18.18
N LYS A 727 27.29 18.23 -18.70
CA LYS A 727 27.46 18.39 -20.15
C LYS A 727 27.70 17.03 -20.80
N ALA A 728 27.01 16.74 -21.89
CA ALA A 728 27.32 15.57 -22.70
C ALA A 728 28.74 15.71 -23.28
N GLU A 729 29.56 14.66 -23.19
CA GLU A 729 30.83 14.62 -23.92
C GLU A 729 30.55 14.68 -25.42
N SER A 730 31.37 15.44 -26.16
CA SER A 730 31.22 15.50 -27.61
C SER A 730 31.56 14.14 -28.21
N SER A 731 30.84 13.73 -29.25
CA SER A 731 31.08 12.46 -29.96
C SER A 731 32.52 12.29 -30.48
N ARG A 732 33.32 13.37 -30.52
CA ARG A 732 34.77 13.33 -30.85
C ARG A 732 35.67 12.84 -29.73
N GLU A 733 35.24 12.86 -28.47
CA GLU A 733 36.03 12.41 -27.31
C GLU A 733 35.82 10.93 -26.98
N GLN A 734 34.62 10.39 -27.22
CA GLN A 734 34.34 8.95 -27.10
C GLN A 734 35.14 8.12 -28.11
N GLU A 735 35.39 8.63 -29.31
CA GLU A 735 36.29 7.98 -30.28
C GLU A 735 37.77 8.01 -29.86
N ARG A 736 38.18 8.99 -29.05
CA ARG A 736 39.57 9.09 -28.53
C ARG A 736 39.84 8.20 -27.32
N GLN A 737 38.83 7.89 -26.51
CA GLN A 737 38.97 6.96 -25.38
C GLN A 737 38.66 5.49 -25.75
N GLY A 738 38.17 5.26 -26.97
CA GLY A 738 37.81 3.93 -27.50
C GLY A 738 38.79 3.36 -28.55
N SER A 739 40.07 3.75 -28.53
CA SER A 739 41.13 3.05 -29.26
C SER A 739 42.03 2.31 -28.26
N PRO A 740 42.32 1.01 -28.47
CA PRO A 740 42.81 0.09 -27.44
C PRO A 740 44.17 0.41 -26.85
#